data_AF-A0A9D2CUA8-F1
#
_entry.id   AF-A0A9D2CUA8-F1
#
_cell.length_a   1.000
_cell.length_b   1.000
_cell.length_c   1.000
_cell.angle_alpha   90.00
_cell.angle_beta   90.00
_cell.angle_gamma   90.00
#
_symmetry.space_group_name_H-M   'P 1'
#
loop_
_entity.id
_entity.type
_entity.pdbx_description
1 polymer ?
#
loop_
_entity_poly.entity_id
_entity_poly.type
_entity_poly.pdbx_seq_one_letter_code
_entity_poly.pdbx_strand_id
1 'polypeptide(L)'
;MRKFVILICAALAVCTLAGILAGCTQNAANTMDVSSAAKYDEAEFIAGLREVKDIALAADGESGYVIVLETDNAGLASDAVFLRDTLRQMTGAEESFEVLAPSDVRSDDKYICLGENALSAADTSGAKDDGYIIRSIGENIYISGNYALNRDIADDGTANGIYSFLEDYLGCMFVRDDFSYIPESSTVWLDELDVTSNPDFVWRRIYQYEVGQNDWSRRIKSNGTGERLDDVGNDANRYWGTWCHSSFHFVDPDIYFDEHPEYYAVIGGERRCGAYGDMQPQLCLSAFVTTDGDKKPAYDIIKDKLAEDIAAHPEVLYWDFSINDGWHPCECEECAAAYEKYGSHAGLLLLLINNLAKDFPDKYISTLAYQHMRILPQGIKCESNVNIVIAPIQTSQLYSYKWGANDSSAEGKRIIEEWAQVCDNIFIWDYTVNFSHLLLPYPNLSVQKDNLEFYLDNNVRRVFHQGSREQGDEMACLRSYVLAKQLWDVDTDVNALLSKYITVTYGDAAPYIAEYVDLMHEKVAAAEDLDLYDSPSAHAFDYLSTGSISKYQSLMESALQAVEGDETLTRRVEEIAVNVDYAKMYELSLDVVGKQEAFERFTERVYEQEIARMHEINGFTDEFINTEYPQYLGRQKTYLALAVVIPVMVASAIAAVCVVAVKRKRNKTGRQSDKDEQ
;
A
#
# COMPACT_ATOMS: atom_id res chain seq x y z
N MET A 1 -56.50 -16.26 10.35
CA MET A 1 -55.33 -16.32 9.44
C MET A 1 -55.14 -15.04 8.61
N ARG A 2 -56.11 -14.54 7.85
CA ARG A 2 -55.93 -13.31 7.03
C ARG A 2 -55.65 -12.01 7.82
N LYS A 3 -56.16 -11.87 9.05
CA LYS A 3 -55.88 -10.70 9.92
C LYS A 3 -54.53 -10.78 10.67
N PHE A 4 -53.93 -11.97 10.77
CA PHE A 4 -52.65 -12.17 11.44
C PHE A 4 -51.47 -11.92 10.49
N VAL A 5 -51.64 -12.22 9.19
CA VAL A 5 -50.65 -11.92 8.14
C VAL A 5 -50.55 -10.43 7.86
N ILE A 6 -51.66 -9.68 7.93
CA ILE A 6 -51.64 -8.21 7.71
C ILE A 6 -50.95 -7.47 8.87
N LEU A 7 -51.05 -7.96 10.12
CA LEU A 7 -50.34 -7.37 11.26
C LEU A 7 -48.82 -7.64 11.22
N ILE A 8 -48.39 -8.79 10.70
CA ILE A 8 -46.96 -9.12 10.54
C ILE A 8 -46.34 -8.32 9.38
N CYS A 9 -47.07 -8.12 8.27
CA CYS A 9 -46.61 -7.25 7.18
C CYS A 9 -46.59 -5.77 7.57
N ALA A 10 -47.49 -5.31 8.44
CA ALA A 10 -47.48 -3.93 8.95
C ALA A 10 -46.38 -3.71 10.01
N ALA A 11 -46.05 -4.70 10.83
CA ALA A 11 -44.93 -4.62 11.76
C ALA A 11 -43.56 -4.64 11.05
N LEU A 12 -43.43 -5.41 9.96
CA LEU A 12 -42.23 -5.41 9.11
C LEU A 12 -42.09 -4.14 8.26
N ALA A 13 -43.18 -3.45 7.94
CA ALA A 13 -43.15 -2.17 7.21
C ALA A 13 -42.96 -0.94 8.13
N VAL A 14 -43.16 -1.08 9.44
CA VAL A 14 -42.94 0.01 10.42
C VAL A 14 -41.56 -0.09 11.10
N CYS A 15 -40.91 -1.26 11.08
CA CYS A 15 -39.50 -1.38 11.47
C CYS A 15 -38.50 -0.98 10.37
N THR A 16 -38.93 -0.74 9.13
CA THR A 16 -38.09 -0.25 8.02
C THR A 16 -38.20 1.26 7.77
N LEU A 17 -38.97 1.99 8.58
CA LEU A 17 -39.18 3.44 8.41
C LEU A 17 -38.83 4.27 9.66
N ALA A 18 -38.21 3.67 10.68
CA ALA A 18 -37.72 4.36 11.88
C ALA A 18 -36.18 4.36 12.02
N GLY A 19 -35.45 3.98 10.96
CA GLY A 19 -33.99 4.06 10.90
C GLY A 19 -33.43 5.12 9.94
N ILE A 20 -34.28 5.99 9.37
CA ILE A 20 -33.86 7.00 8.37
C ILE A 20 -33.69 8.41 8.98
N LEU A 21 -33.95 8.60 10.28
CA LEU A 21 -33.81 9.91 10.93
C LEU A 21 -33.22 9.78 12.35
N ALA A 22 -32.03 9.20 12.45
CA ALA A 22 -31.11 9.40 13.57
C ALA A 22 -29.72 8.86 13.19
N GLY A 23 -28.81 9.74 12.76
CA GLY A 23 -27.38 9.41 12.62
C GLY A 23 -26.75 9.50 11.23
N CYS A 24 -27.13 10.47 10.38
CA CYS A 24 -26.16 10.97 9.40
C CYS A 24 -25.01 11.65 10.17
N THR A 25 -23.97 10.88 10.46
CA THR A 25 -22.53 11.25 10.56
C THR A 25 -21.78 9.99 10.99
N GLN A 26 -21.76 8.96 10.14
CA GLN A 26 -20.70 7.95 10.18
C GLN A 26 -19.79 8.32 9.01
N ASN A 27 -18.67 8.97 9.31
CA ASN A 27 -17.65 9.30 8.32
C ASN A 27 -16.96 7.99 7.91
N ALA A 28 -17.61 7.21 7.05
CA ALA A 28 -16.89 6.37 6.11
C ALA A 28 -15.91 7.26 5.32
N ALA A 29 -14.82 6.66 4.86
CA ALA A 29 -13.89 7.20 3.88
C ALA A 29 -14.51 8.31 2.99
N ASN A 30 -13.85 9.46 2.86
CA ASN A 30 -14.27 10.49 1.90
C ASN A 30 -14.40 9.85 0.52
N THR A 31 -15.55 9.99 -0.14
CA THR A 31 -15.71 9.45 -1.50
C THR A 31 -14.75 10.16 -2.44
N MET A 32 -14.00 9.39 -3.22
CA MET A 32 -13.19 9.91 -4.31
C MET A 32 -14.09 10.59 -5.34
N ASP A 33 -13.60 11.67 -5.96
CA ASP A 33 -14.34 12.43 -6.99
C ASP A 33 -13.40 12.79 -8.14
N VAL A 34 -12.77 11.76 -8.70
CA VAL A 34 -11.75 11.87 -9.74
C VAL A 34 -12.38 12.27 -11.08
N SER A 35 -13.56 11.74 -11.40
CA SER A 35 -14.24 12.01 -12.67
C SER A 35 -14.76 13.45 -12.78
N SER A 36 -15.06 14.10 -11.65
CA SER A 36 -15.48 15.51 -11.61
C SER A 36 -14.32 16.48 -11.37
N ALA A 37 -13.14 15.99 -10.99
CA ALA A 37 -11.96 16.81 -10.79
C ALA A 37 -11.58 17.56 -12.09
N ALA A 38 -10.91 18.70 -11.93
CA ALA A 38 -10.41 19.47 -13.06
C ALA A 38 -9.53 18.59 -13.94
N LYS A 39 -9.91 18.43 -15.21
CA LYS A 39 -9.15 17.63 -16.16
C LYS A 39 -7.85 18.35 -16.51
N TYR A 40 -6.76 17.60 -16.55
CA TYR A 40 -5.51 18.09 -17.08
C TYR A 40 -5.67 18.42 -18.56
N ASP A 41 -5.40 19.67 -18.93
CA ASP A 41 -5.32 20.13 -20.32
C ASP A 41 -3.85 20.31 -20.69
N GLU A 42 -3.30 19.32 -21.39
CA GLU A 42 -1.92 19.32 -21.85
C GLU A 42 -1.62 20.49 -22.80
N ALA A 43 -2.58 20.86 -23.66
CA ALA A 43 -2.37 21.94 -24.61
C ALA A 43 -2.32 23.31 -23.90
N GLU A 44 -3.17 23.51 -22.89
CA GLU A 44 -3.13 24.69 -22.02
C GLU A 44 -1.81 24.76 -21.24
N PHE A 45 -1.39 23.64 -20.63
CA PHE A 45 -0.13 23.57 -19.89
C PHE A 45 1.09 23.90 -20.77
N ILE A 46 1.18 23.27 -21.96
CA ILE A 46 2.26 23.53 -22.92
C ILE A 46 2.22 24.98 -23.44
N ALA A 47 1.03 25.55 -23.64
CA ALA A 47 0.91 26.97 -23.99
C ALA A 47 1.49 27.88 -22.89
N GLY A 48 1.23 27.56 -21.63
CA GLY A 48 1.80 28.25 -20.47
C GLY A 48 3.34 28.18 -20.41
N LEU A 49 3.95 27.04 -20.75
CA LEU A 49 5.41 26.90 -20.84
C LEU A 49 6.05 27.81 -21.91
N ARG A 50 5.28 28.24 -22.91
CA ARG A 50 5.76 29.08 -24.02
C ARG A 50 5.59 30.58 -23.75
N GLU A 51 4.89 30.95 -22.69
CA GLU A 51 4.73 32.35 -22.30
C GLU A 51 6.06 32.91 -21.80
N VAL A 52 6.48 34.06 -22.33
CA VAL A 52 7.77 34.67 -21.95
C VAL A 52 7.77 35.06 -20.48
N LYS A 53 8.76 34.57 -19.73
CA LYS A 53 8.97 34.81 -18.30
C LYS A 53 10.42 35.24 -18.02
N ASP A 54 10.91 35.02 -16.81
CA ASP A 54 12.21 35.48 -16.34
C ASP A 54 13.38 34.63 -16.89
N ILE A 55 13.17 33.32 -17.03
CA ILE A 55 14.22 32.35 -17.37
C ILE A 55 13.86 31.61 -18.66
N ALA A 56 14.63 31.81 -19.73
CA ALA A 56 14.49 31.03 -20.96
C ALA A 56 15.30 29.73 -20.86
N LEU A 57 14.67 28.64 -20.41
CA LEU A 57 15.34 27.33 -20.29
C LEU A 57 15.67 26.75 -21.67
N ALA A 58 14.77 26.90 -22.63
CA ALA A 58 14.97 26.55 -24.04
C ALA A 58 14.13 27.45 -24.94
N ALA A 59 14.60 27.71 -26.15
CA ALA A 59 13.87 28.46 -27.17
C ALA A 59 14.10 27.84 -28.55
N ASP A 60 13.00 27.53 -29.25
CA ASP A 60 13.00 27.00 -30.62
C ASP A 60 13.89 25.75 -30.82
N GLY A 61 13.97 24.90 -29.80
CA GLY A 61 14.76 23.66 -29.83
C GLY A 61 16.24 23.84 -29.53
N GLU A 62 16.65 25.00 -29.00
CA GLU A 62 18.02 25.28 -28.57
C GLU A 62 18.03 25.71 -27.10
N SER A 63 19.12 25.38 -26.39
CA SER A 63 19.36 25.86 -25.04
C SER A 63 20.83 26.19 -24.80
N GLY A 64 21.07 27.28 -24.07
CA GLY A 64 22.40 27.67 -23.60
C GLY A 64 22.78 27.06 -22.24
N TYR A 65 21.96 26.16 -21.70
CA TYR A 65 22.21 25.55 -20.40
C TYR A 65 23.10 24.32 -20.50
N VAL A 66 24.00 24.21 -19.53
CA VAL A 66 24.69 22.98 -19.15
C VAL A 66 24.19 22.52 -17.79
N ILE A 67 24.39 21.24 -17.45
CA ILE A 67 24.13 20.70 -16.12
C ILE A 67 25.48 20.57 -15.41
N VAL A 68 25.58 21.07 -14.18
CA VAL A 68 26.83 21.09 -13.42
C VAL A 68 26.73 20.12 -12.26
N LEU A 69 27.64 19.15 -12.21
CA LEU A 69 27.76 18.16 -11.15
C LEU A 69 29.25 17.93 -10.83
N GLU A 70 29.61 17.81 -9.56
CA GLU A 70 30.99 17.47 -9.15
C GLU A 70 31.36 16.05 -9.63
N THR A 71 32.58 15.87 -10.16
CA THR A 71 32.96 14.64 -10.87
C THR A 71 33.04 13.39 -9.99
N ASP A 72 33.11 13.54 -8.67
CA ASP A 72 33.19 12.44 -7.71
C ASP A 72 31.84 12.10 -7.05
N ASN A 73 30.76 12.83 -7.37
CA ASN A 73 29.43 12.56 -6.82
C ASN A 73 28.73 11.43 -7.61
N ALA A 74 29.18 10.19 -7.37
CA ALA A 74 28.63 8.99 -8.01
C ALA A 74 27.14 8.78 -7.70
N GLY A 75 26.66 9.25 -6.54
CA GLY A 75 25.27 9.10 -6.10
C GLY A 75 24.25 9.93 -6.89
N LEU A 76 24.69 10.93 -7.65
CA LEU A 76 23.82 11.78 -8.48
C LEU A 76 24.08 11.63 -9.99
N ALA A 77 25.08 10.85 -10.39
CA ALA A 77 25.49 10.80 -11.80
C ALA A 77 24.35 10.30 -12.72
N SER A 78 23.61 9.28 -12.28
CA SER A 78 22.42 8.78 -13.00
C SER A 78 21.29 9.80 -13.02
N ASP A 79 21.06 10.50 -11.90
CA ASP A 79 20.01 11.52 -11.77
C ASP A 79 20.28 12.74 -12.68
N ALA A 80 21.54 13.18 -12.78
CA ALA A 80 21.95 14.27 -13.67
C ALA A 80 21.84 13.88 -15.15
N VAL A 81 22.18 12.63 -15.50
CA VAL A 81 21.98 12.08 -16.84
C VAL A 81 20.49 12.00 -17.18
N PHE A 82 19.66 11.54 -16.24
CA PHE A 82 18.22 11.49 -16.42
C PHE A 82 17.63 12.89 -16.63
N LEU A 83 18.06 13.90 -15.86
CA LEU A 83 17.68 15.30 -16.07
C LEU A 83 18.04 15.78 -17.47
N ARG A 84 19.28 15.55 -17.93
CA ARG A 84 19.72 15.90 -19.29
C ARG A 84 18.80 15.28 -20.33
N ASP A 85 18.60 13.96 -20.26
CA ASP A 85 17.88 13.22 -21.28
C ASP A 85 16.40 13.63 -21.31
N THR A 86 15.81 13.88 -20.14
CA THR A 86 14.44 14.42 -20.02
C THR A 86 14.32 15.81 -20.64
N LEU A 87 15.25 16.72 -20.34
CA LEU A 87 15.24 18.08 -20.90
C LEU A 87 15.45 18.07 -22.41
N ARG A 88 16.33 17.20 -22.92
CA ARG A 88 16.53 17.01 -24.37
C ARG A 88 15.27 16.48 -25.04
N GLN A 89 14.67 15.44 -24.50
CA GLN A 89 13.41 14.88 -25.02
C GLN A 89 12.30 15.93 -25.02
N MET A 90 12.11 16.65 -23.91
CA MET A 90 11.09 17.71 -23.80
C MET A 90 11.29 18.82 -24.84
N THR A 91 12.52 19.30 -25.00
CA THR A 91 12.81 20.53 -25.74
C THR A 91 13.26 20.31 -27.18
N GLY A 92 13.70 19.10 -27.53
CA GLY A 92 14.39 18.82 -28.78
C GLY A 92 15.82 19.37 -28.87
N ALA A 93 16.36 19.95 -27.79
CA ALA A 93 17.70 20.54 -27.75
C ALA A 93 18.80 19.48 -27.52
N GLU A 94 18.93 18.54 -28.45
CA GLU A 94 19.80 17.33 -28.35
C GLU A 94 21.29 17.63 -28.09
N GLU A 95 21.77 18.79 -28.55
CA GLU A 95 23.18 19.22 -28.41
C GLU A 95 23.41 20.07 -27.14
N SER A 96 22.38 20.31 -26.33
CA SER A 96 22.41 21.13 -25.10
C SER A 96 22.43 20.28 -23.83
N PHE A 97 22.47 20.92 -22.65
CA PHE A 97 22.37 20.29 -21.33
C PHE A 97 23.50 19.28 -21.03
N GLU A 98 24.68 19.45 -21.61
CA GLU A 98 25.83 18.60 -21.30
C GLU A 98 26.12 18.62 -19.79
N VAL A 99 26.41 17.44 -19.22
CA VAL A 99 26.79 17.31 -17.80
C VAL A 99 28.28 17.59 -17.68
N LEU A 100 28.64 18.68 -17.01
CA LEU A 100 30.01 19.17 -16.88
C LEU A 100 30.44 19.25 -15.41
N ALA A 101 31.75 19.09 -15.18
CA ALA A 101 32.34 19.44 -13.89
C ALA A 101 32.35 20.97 -13.70
N PRO A 102 32.30 21.49 -12.47
CA PRO A 102 32.37 22.94 -12.22
C PRO A 102 33.57 23.64 -12.88
N SER A 103 34.70 22.94 -13.03
CA SER A 103 35.91 23.46 -13.68
C SER A 103 35.82 23.63 -15.19
N ASP A 104 34.86 22.95 -15.84
CA ASP A 104 34.69 22.93 -17.29
C ASP A 104 33.61 23.92 -17.77
N VAL A 105 32.89 24.55 -16.84
CA VAL A 105 31.88 25.58 -17.11
C VAL A 105 32.55 26.87 -17.58
N ARG A 106 32.06 27.43 -18.70
CA ARG A 106 32.55 28.68 -19.27
C ARG A 106 31.83 29.88 -18.66
N SER A 107 32.46 31.05 -18.73
CA SER A 107 31.93 32.28 -18.10
C SER A 107 30.60 32.77 -18.68
N ASP A 108 30.28 32.37 -19.91
CA ASP A 108 29.07 32.72 -20.66
C ASP A 108 28.02 31.60 -20.69
N ASP A 109 28.32 30.43 -20.11
CA ASP A 109 27.35 29.34 -19.98
C ASP A 109 26.26 29.72 -18.98
N LYS A 110 25.01 29.36 -19.31
CA LYS A 110 23.94 29.23 -18.32
C LYS A 110 24.03 27.83 -17.73
N TYR A 111 23.66 27.66 -16.47
CA TYR A 111 23.76 26.34 -15.85
C TYR A 111 22.65 26.00 -14.88
N ILE A 112 22.40 24.69 -14.78
CA ILE A 112 21.66 24.04 -13.70
C ILE A 112 22.69 23.37 -12.80
N CYS A 113 22.93 23.96 -11.63
CA CYS A 113 23.90 23.50 -10.65
C CYS A 113 23.26 22.48 -9.70
N LEU A 114 23.81 21.27 -9.64
CA LEU A 114 23.31 20.18 -8.82
C LEU A 114 24.22 19.95 -7.60
N GLY A 115 23.61 19.91 -6.41
CA GLY A 115 24.27 19.62 -5.14
C GLY A 115 25.22 20.71 -4.68
N GLU A 116 25.99 20.43 -3.62
CA GLU A 116 27.05 21.32 -3.14
C GLU A 116 28.31 21.20 -4.01
N ASN A 117 28.76 22.30 -4.63
CA ASN A 117 29.98 22.34 -5.44
C ASN A 117 30.56 23.77 -5.51
N ALA A 118 31.67 23.97 -6.22
CA ALA A 118 32.35 25.27 -6.29
C ALA A 118 31.52 26.42 -6.88
N LEU A 119 30.48 26.09 -7.65
CA LEU A 119 29.54 27.06 -8.23
C LEU A 119 28.25 27.20 -7.41
N SER A 120 27.99 26.33 -6.43
CA SER A 120 26.75 26.40 -5.64
C SER A 120 26.70 27.71 -4.86
N ALA A 121 25.60 28.44 -5.02
CA ALA A 121 25.37 29.74 -4.36
C ALA A 121 24.17 29.70 -3.39
N ALA A 122 23.53 28.53 -3.23
CA ALA A 122 22.33 28.37 -2.44
C ALA A 122 22.66 28.01 -0.97
N ASP A 123 22.12 28.82 -0.05
CA ASP A 123 22.01 28.44 1.37
C ASP A 123 21.05 27.24 1.50
N THR A 124 21.57 26.09 1.94
CA THR A 124 20.82 24.83 2.09
C THR A 124 20.16 24.68 3.47
N SER A 125 20.30 25.66 4.38
CA SER A 125 19.88 25.53 5.78
C SER A 125 18.37 25.32 6.01
N GLY A 126 17.53 25.64 5.01
CA GLY A 126 16.08 25.39 5.04
C GLY A 126 15.68 23.95 4.72
N ALA A 127 16.54 23.18 4.04
CA ALA A 127 16.30 21.80 3.70
C ALA A 127 16.57 20.90 4.93
N LYS A 128 15.60 20.07 5.28
CA LYS A 128 15.60 19.11 6.39
C LYS A 128 15.40 17.71 5.83
N ASP A 129 15.79 16.69 6.59
CA ASP A 129 15.61 15.29 6.18
C ASP A 129 16.22 15.07 4.78
N ASP A 130 15.51 14.44 3.84
CA ASP A 130 15.88 14.36 2.43
C ASP A 130 15.13 15.39 1.55
N GLY A 131 14.86 16.57 2.12
CA GLY A 131 14.33 17.74 1.44
C GLY A 131 15.36 18.48 0.57
N TYR A 132 14.88 19.48 -0.18
CA TYR A 132 15.66 20.22 -1.16
C TYR A 132 15.28 21.68 -1.29
N ILE A 133 16.16 22.42 -1.96
CA ILE A 133 15.97 23.80 -2.37
C ILE A 133 16.19 23.91 -3.88
N ILE A 134 15.29 24.62 -4.55
CA ILE A 134 15.40 25.03 -5.95
C ILE A 134 15.40 26.55 -5.98
N ARG A 135 16.46 27.15 -6.51
CA ARG A 135 16.59 28.62 -6.57
C ARG A 135 17.17 29.07 -7.90
N SER A 136 16.73 30.22 -8.41
CA SER A 136 17.36 30.91 -9.52
C SER A 136 18.13 32.14 -9.05
N ILE A 137 19.33 32.38 -9.58
CA ILE A 137 20.08 33.62 -9.39
C ILE A 137 20.49 34.15 -10.77
N GLY A 138 19.83 35.23 -11.21
CA GLY A 138 19.83 35.58 -12.62
C GLY A 138 19.17 34.45 -13.41
N GLU A 139 19.82 33.99 -14.47
CA GLU A 139 19.32 32.85 -15.25
C GLU A 139 19.82 31.49 -14.73
N ASN A 140 20.78 31.45 -13.81
CA ASN A 140 21.31 30.16 -13.33
C ASN A 140 20.37 29.53 -12.31
N ILE A 141 20.16 28.21 -12.42
CA ILE A 141 19.30 27.43 -11.55
C ILE A 141 20.18 26.59 -10.61
N TYR A 142 19.81 26.50 -9.35
CA TYR A 142 20.49 25.73 -8.31
C TYR A 142 19.49 24.75 -7.71
N ILE A 143 19.88 23.48 -7.67
CA ILE A 143 19.11 22.40 -7.06
C ILE A 143 20.02 21.72 -6.04
N SER A 144 19.73 21.87 -4.76
CA SER A 144 20.59 21.34 -3.68
C SER A 144 19.75 20.76 -2.56
N GLY A 145 20.10 19.56 -2.12
CA GLY A 145 19.43 18.81 -1.07
C GLY A 145 20.15 18.82 0.27
N ASN A 146 19.45 18.34 1.29
CA ASN A 146 20.06 17.94 2.55
C ASN A 146 20.46 16.45 2.53
N TYR A 147 21.48 16.10 3.31
CA TYR A 147 22.13 14.80 3.39
C TYR A 147 21.73 14.00 4.64
N ALA A 148 20.56 14.28 5.24
CA ALA A 148 20.33 14.05 6.67
C ALA A 148 20.38 12.59 7.15
N LEU A 149 20.09 11.61 6.28
CA LEU A 149 19.99 10.21 6.72
C LEU A 149 21.30 9.42 6.64
N ASN A 150 22.25 9.78 5.78
CA ASN A 150 23.68 9.43 5.87
C ASN A 150 24.42 10.05 4.67
N ARG A 151 25.53 10.78 4.89
CA ARG A 151 26.38 11.31 3.80
C ARG A 151 27.04 10.21 2.96
N ASP A 152 27.20 9.02 3.51
CA ASP A 152 27.97 7.94 2.90
C ASP A 152 27.13 7.03 1.98
N ILE A 153 25.81 7.26 1.86
CA ILE A 153 24.90 6.35 1.13
C ILE A 153 24.35 6.97 -0.17
N ALA A 154 23.72 8.16 -0.14
CA ALA A 154 23.32 8.89 -1.36
C ALA A 154 22.92 10.35 -1.06
N ASP A 155 22.95 11.20 -2.10
CA ASP A 155 22.38 12.56 -2.07
C ASP A 155 20.89 12.52 -2.47
N ASP A 156 20.07 11.95 -1.59
CA ASP A 156 18.64 11.78 -1.86
C ASP A 156 17.93 13.12 -2.03
N GLY A 157 18.30 14.13 -1.23
CA GLY A 157 17.73 15.46 -1.29
C GLY A 157 17.92 16.13 -2.65
N THR A 158 19.14 16.17 -3.20
CA THR A 158 19.38 16.88 -4.46
C THR A 158 18.60 16.26 -5.61
N ALA A 159 18.56 14.93 -5.69
CA ALA A 159 17.77 14.28 -6.71
C ALA A 159 16.26 14.39 -6.50
N ASN A 160 15.77 14.39 -5.25
CA ASN A 160 14.39 14.75 -4.98
C ASN A 160 14.09 16.15 -5.57
N GLY A 161 15.04 17.08 -5.45
CA GLY A 161 14.97 18.39 -6.11
C GLY A 161 14.98 18.33 -7.64
N ILE A 162 15.78 17.44 -8.25
CA ILE A 162 15.81 17.21 -9.71
C ILE A 162 14.45 16.70 -10.19
N TYR A 163 13.92 15.65 -9.57
CA TYR A 163 12.62 15.08 -9.95
C TYR A 163 11.48 16.08 -9.73
N SER A 164 11.53 16.88 -8.66
CA SER A 164 10.52 17.92 -8.42
C SER A 164 10.64 19.09 -9.38
N PHE A 165 11.84 19.46 -9.81
CA PHE A 165 12.03 20.44 -10.87
C PHE A 165 11.32 20.00 -12.15
N LEU A 166 11.49 18.72 -12.53
CA LEU A 166 10.82 18.11 -13.68
C LEU A 166 9.29 18.02 -13.50
N GLU A 167 8.80 17.66 -12.31
CA GLU A 167 7.35 17.49 -12.06
C GLU A 167 6.62 18.82 -11.89
N ASP A 168 7.09 19.69 -11.00
CA ASP A 168 6.36 20.86 -10.52
C ASP A 168 6.45 22.04 -11.49
N TYR A 169 7.55 22.16 -12.24
CA TYR A 169 7.81 23.29 -13.14
C TYR A 169 7.77 22.93 -14.62
N LEU A 170 8.08 21.67 -14.95
CA LEU A 170 8.08 21.19 -16.33
C LEU A 170 6.92 20.23 -16.63
N GLY A 171 6.12 19.86 -15.61
CA GLY A 171 4.89 19.10 -15.78
C GLY A 171 5.07 17.60 -16.05
N CYS A 172 6.30 17.09 -15.94
CA CYS A 172 6.59 15.67 -16.06
C CYS A 172 5.83 14.86 -14.99
N MET A 173 5.65 13.57 -15.23
CA MET A 173 5.15 12.63 -14.22
C MET A 173 5.80 11.27 -14.36
N PHE A 174 6.38 10.75 -13.27
CA PHE A 174 6.97 9.40 -13.24
C PHE A 174 5.93 8.37 -12.82
N VAL A 175 4.92 8.18 -13.67
CA VAL A 175 3.68 7.48 -13.32
C VAL A 175 3.83 5.98 -13.11
N ARG A 176 4.81 5.34 -13.75
CA ARG A 176 5.02 3.89 -13.69
C ARG A 176 6.50 3.55 -13.80
N ASP A 177 6.85 2.31 -13.47
CA ASP A 177 8.22 1.80 -13.60
C ASP A 177 8.68 1.75 -15.07
N ASP A 178 7.75 1.52 -15.99
CA ASP A 178 8.00 1.41 -17.43
C ASP A 178 7.65 2.67 -18.24
N PHE A 179 7.09 3.70 -17.60
CA PHE A 179 6.62 4.89 -18.30
C PHE A 179 6.71 6.17 -17.46
N SER A 180 7.35 7.18 -18.04
CA SER A 180 7.35 8.55 -17.55
C SER A 180 6.71 9.45 -18.60
N TYR A 181 5.73 10.25 -18.19
CA TYR A 181 5.12 11.27 -19.03
C TYR A 181 6.01 12.51 -19.03
N ILE A 182 6.45 12.95 -20.21
CA ILE A 182 7.30 14.10 -20.43
C ILE A 182 6.61 14.97 -21.49
N PRO A 183 6.07 16.15 -21.15
CA PRO A 183 5.43 17.01 -22.14
C PRO A 183 6.46 17.60 -23.10
N GLU A 184 6.11 17.73 -24.37
CA GLU A 184 7.01 18.23 -25.42
C GLU A 184 6.76 19.72 -25.71
N SER A 185 7.81 20.53 -25.58
CA SER A 185 7.81 21.93 -26.03
C SER A 185 9.21 22.41 -26.37
N SER A 186 9.40 22.84 -27.63
CA SER A 186 10.67 23.42 -28.10
C SER A 186 11.05 24.73 -27.43
N THR A 187 10.09 25.37 -26.75
CA THR A 187 10.28 26.63 -26.03
C THR A 187 9.72 26.48 -24.63
N VAL A 188 10.56 26.77 -23.63
CA VAL A 188 10.25 26.64 -22.20
C VAL A 188 10.77 27.86 -21.45
N TRP A 189 9.84 28.54 -20.79
CA TRP A 189 10.10 29.68 -19.92
C TRP A 189 9.67 29.38 -18.50
N LEU A 190 10.49 29.80 -17.53
CA LEU A 190 10.23 29.66 -16.10
C LEU A 190 10.18 31.03 -15.44
N ASP A 191 9.34 31.14 -14.41
CA ASP A 191 9.41 32.26 -13.47
C ASP A 191 10.67 32.13 -12.59
N GLU A 192 11.06 33.19 -11.90
CA GLU A 192 12.09 33.08 -10.86
C GLU A 192 11.73 32.00 -9.81
N LEU A 193 12.71 31.18 -9.45
CA LEU A 193 12.58 30.05 -8.54
C LEU A 193 13.16 30.42 -7.17
N ASP A 194 12.39 30.19 -6.10
CA ASP A 194 12.88 30.24 -4.72
C ASP A 194 11.98 29.35 -3.84
N VAL A 195 12.26 28.05 -3.85
CA VAL A 195 11.44 27.05 -3.16
C VAL A 195 12.31 26.17 -2.26
N THR A 196 11.80 25.91 -1.07
CA THR A 196 12.29 24.88 -0.15
C THR A 196 11.17 23.88 0.05
N SER A 197 11.44 22.59 -0.17
CA SER A 197 10.48 21.51 0.06
C SER A 197 11.11 20.47 0.97
N ASN A 198 10.38 20.10 2.02
CA ASN A 198 10.77 19.05 2.95
C ASN A 198 9.65 18.01 3.00
N PRO A 199 9.98 16.72 3.12
CA PRO A 199 8.96 15.69 3.26
C PRO A 199 8.32 15.74 4.64
N ASP A 200 7.03 15.41 4.72
CA ASP A 200 6.34 15.25 6.01
C ASP A 200 6.86 14.02 6.78
N PHE A 201 7.10 12.93 6.07
CA PHE A 201 7.64 11.68 6.61
C PHE A 201 9.10 11.51 6.22
N VAL A 202 10.00 11.31 7.20
CA VAL A 202 11.45 11.23 6.97
C VAL A 202 11.88 9.93 6.26
N TRP A 203 11.15 8.83 6.47
CA TRP A 203 11.40 7.55 5.80
C TRP A 203 10.10 7.00 5.25
N ARG A 204 10.12 6.64 3.97
CA ARG A 204 8.93 6.33 3.18
C ARG A 204 9.20 5.09 2.35
N ARG A 205 8.45 4.02 2.58
CA ARG A 205 8.52 2.81 1.77
C ARG A 205 7.15 2.42 1.25
N ILE A 206 7.03 2.39 -0.07
CA ILE A 206 5.95 1.71 -0.76
C ILE A 206 6.46 0.31 -1.11
N TYR A 207 6.09 -0.70 -0.33
CA TYR A 207 6.50 -2.07 -0.56
C TYR A 207 5.55 -2.74 -1.54
N GLN A 208 5.84 -2.53 -2.83
CA GLN A 208 5.09 -3.02 -3.96
C GLN A 208 6.08 -3.55 -5.01
N TYR A 209 5.79 -4.67 -5.67
CA TYR A 209 6.68 -5.28 -6.67
C TYR A 209 7.16 -4.28 -7.73
N GLU A 210 6.23 -3.52 -8.31
CA GLU A 210 6.47 -2.55 -9.37
C GLU A 210 7.41 -1.43 -8.93
N VAL A 211 7.31 -0.97 -7.67
CA VAL A 211 8.15 0.11 -7.11
C VAL A 211 9.63 -0.28 -7.04
N GLY A 212 9.92 -1.57 -6.89
CA GLY A 212 11.27 -2.11 -6.90
C GLY A 212 11.91 -2.20 -8.30
N GLN A 213 11.16 -1.93 -9.37
CA GLN A 213 11.65 -2.07 -10.74
C GLN A 213 12.16 -0.74 -11.31
N ASN A 214 13.13 -0.82 -12.23
CA ASN A 214 13.55 0.30 -13.10
C ASN A 214 13.86 1.62 -12.37
N ASP A 215 14.40 1.54 -11.16
CA ASP A 215 14.67 2.67 -10.24
C ASP A 215 13.44 3.54 -9.97
N TRP A 216 12.22 2.98 -10.06
CA TRP A 216 11.00 3.77 -9.95
C TRP A 216 10.81 4.36 -8.55
N SER A 217 11.15 3.59 -7.49
CA SER A 217 11.21 4.08 -6.10
C SER A 217 11.96 5.40 -5.95
N ARG A 218 13.07 5.57 -6.67
CA ARG A 218 13.89 6.77 -6.69
C ARG A 218 13.12 7.97 -7.26
N ARG A 219 12.46 7.79 -8.41
CA ARG A 219 11.71 8.84 -9.12
C ARG A 219 10.46 9.30 -8.38
N ILE A 220 9.83 8.41 -7.60
CA ILE A 220 8.66 8.75 -6.77
C ILE A 220 9.03 9.15 -5.34
N LYS A 221 10.32 9.32 -5.03
CA LYS A 221 10.84 9.76 -3.72
C LYS A 221 10.54 8.78 -2.56
N SER A 222 10.42 7.49 -2.86
CA SER A 222 10.30 6.39 -1.89
C SER A 222 11.69 5.96 -1.42
N ASN A 223 12.21 6.63 -0.38
CA ASN A 223 13.60 6.47 0.08
C ASN A 223 13.88 5.20 0.93
N GLY A 224 12.85 4.41 1.25
CA GLY A 224 12.99 3.19 2.07
C GLY A 224 13.36 1.91 1.30
N THR A 225 13.36 1.96 -0.03
CA THR A 225 13.82 0.86 -0.89
C THR A 225 15.34 0.93 -1.04
N GLY A 226 16.04 -0.18 -0.80
CA GLY A 226 17.50 -0.24 -0.90
C GLY A 226 18.00 -1.63 -1.28
N GLU A 227 19.31 -1.85 -1.12
CA GLU A 227 19.92 -3.15 -1.35
C GLU A 227 19.69 -4.10 -0.18
N ARG A 228 19.65 -5.40 -0.49
CA ARG A 228 19.48 -6.46 0.49
C ARG A 228 20.81 -6.80 1.16
N LEU A 229 20.82 -6.79 2.50
CA LEU A 229 21.92 -7.22 3.34
C LEU A 229 21.59 -8.62 3.90
N ASP A 230 22.04 -9.66 3.21
CA ASP A 230 21.65 -11.05 3.50
C ASP A 230 22.19 -11.57 4.84
N ASP A 231 23.28 -11.02 5.34
CA ASP A 231 23.93 -11.43 6.59
C ASP A 231 23.21 -10.93 7.85
N VAL A 232 22.41 -9.87 7.71
CA VAL A 232 21.62 -9.28 8.81
C VAL A 232 20.11 -9.30 8.52
N GLY A 233 19.70 -9.69 7.31
CA GLY A 233 18.30 -9.92 6.96
C GLY A 233 17.44 -8.64 6.89
N ASN A 234 17.98 -7.54 6.35
CA ASN A 234 17.26 -6.26 6.28
C ASN A 234 16.04 -6.25 5.33
N ASP A 235 15.82 -7.32 4.56
CA ASP A 235 14.82 -7.42 3.48
C ASP A 235 14.77 -6.20 2.53
N ALA A 236 15.96 -5.74 2.13
CA ALA A 236 16.14 -4.58 1.25
C ALA A 236 15.59 -3.27 1.83
N ASN A 237 15.38 -3.15 3.15
CA ASN A 237 14.98 -1.92 3.81
C ASN A 237 16.18 -1.00 4.01
N ARG A 238 16.22 0.08 3.23
CA ARG A 238 17.32 1.04 3.26
C ARG A 238 17.45 1.68 4.63
N TYR A 239 18.69 1.79 5.11
CA TYR A 239 19.09 2.25 6.46
C TYR A 239 18.84 1.28 7.61
N TRP A 240 18.29 0.08 7.34
CA TRP A 240 18.07 -0.96 8.33
C TRP A 240 19.11 -2.07 8.22
N GLY A 241 19.58 -2.57 9.37
CA GLY A 241 20.48 -3.72 9.47
C GLY A 241 19.67 -4.99 9.63
N THR A 242 19.02 -5.15 10.78
CA THR A 242 17.99 -6.18 10.98
C THR A 242 16.60 -5.63 10.72
N TRP A 243 15.68 -6.47 10.23
CA TRP A 243 14.30 -6.08 9.89
C TRP A 243 13.27 -7.09 10.40
N CYS A 244 12.52 -6.73 11.43
CA CYS A 244 11.39 -7.45 12.04
C CYS A 244 11.65 -8.94 12.38
N HIS A 245 10.84 -9.54 13.25
CA HIS A 245 10.94 -10.97 13.62
C HIS A 245 12.37 -11.48 13.87
N SER A 246 13.17 -10.61 14.49
CA SER A 246 14.63 -10.66 14.44
C SER A 246 15.24 -11.32 15.68
N SER A 247 14.43 -11.65 16.70
CA SER A 247 14.95 -12.12 17.98
C SER A 247 15.88 -13.34 17.88
N PHE A 248 15.60 -14.28 16.97
CA PHE A 248 16.44 -15.46 16.75
C PHE A 248 17.71 -15.20 15.92
N HIS A 249 17.82 -14.07 15.23
CA HIS A 249 19.12 -13.64 14.67
C HIS A 249 20.13 -13.39 15.79
N PHE A 250 19.68 -12.83 16.92
CA PHE A 250 20.55 -12.52 18.06
C PHE A 250 20.77 -13.70 19.00
N VAL A 251 19.78 -14.59 19.13
CA VAL A 251 19.85 -15.76 20.03
C VAL A 251 19.37 -17.00 19.30
N ASP A 252 20.20 -17.46 18.36
CA ASP A 252 19.89 -18.58 17.47
C ASP A 252 19.64 -19.89 18.25
N PRO A 253 18.46 -20.52 18.12
CA PRO A 253 18.17 -21.80 18.75
C PRO A 253 19.13 -22.93 18.38
N ASP A 254 19.69 -22.93 17.18
CA ASP A 254 20.66 -23.95 16.76
C ASP A 254 22.00 -23.81 17.50
N ILE A 255 22.28 -22.63 18.07
CA ILE A 255 23.49 -22.36 18.86
C ILE A 255 23.23 -22.55 20.35
N TYR A 256 22.12 -22.02 20.88
CA TYR A 256 21.93 -21.89 22.33
C TYR A 256 20.91 -22.85 22.94
N PHE A 257 19.96 -23.43 22.21
CA PHE A 257 18.83 -24.14 22.83
C PHE A 257 19.24 -25.39 23.62
N ASP A 258 20.22 -26.15 23.13
CA ASP A 258 20.65 -27.40 23.78
C ASP A 258 21.32 -27.16 25.14
N GLU A 259 22.11 -26.09 25.27
CA GLU A 259 22.82 -25.74 26.50
C GLU A 259 22.02 -24.77 27.40
N HIS A 260 21.21 -23.90 26.79
CA HIS A 260 20.46 -22.82 27.41
C HIS A 260 18.98 -22.81 27.01
N PRO A 261 18.22 -23.90 27.26
CA PRO A 261 16.80 -23.95 26.94
C PRO A 261 15.98 -22.88 27.70
N GLU A 262 16.50 -22.34 28.81
CA GLU A 262 15.87 -21.26 29.57
C GLU A 262 15.74 -19.93 28.82
N TYR A 263 16.51 -19.73 27.74
CA TYR A 263 16.43 -18.53 26.90
C TYR A 263 15.17 -18.50 26.02
N TYR A 264 14.46 -19.60 25.91
CA TYR A 264 13.35 -19.79 24.98
C TYR A 264 12.01 -19.92 25.70
N ALA A 265 10.92 -19.53 25.05
CA ALA A 265 9.61 -19.46 25.68
C ALA A 265 9.14 -20.81 26.23
N VAL A 266 8.46 -20.78 27.39
CA VAL A 266 7.62 -21.89 27.85
C VAL A 266 6.27 -21.76 27.15
N ILE A 267 5.84 -22.80 26.43
CA ILE A 267 4.54 -22.86 25.75
C ILE A 267 3.93 -24.24 26.01
N GLY A 268 2.77 -24.27 26.66
CA GLY A 268 2.13 -25.52 27.08
C GLY A 268 2.96 -26.29 28.11
N GLY A 269 3.72 -25.57 28.95
CA GLY A 269 4.57 -26.15 29.99
C GLY A 269 5.93 -26.69 29.52
N GLU A 270 6.28 -26.57 28.24
CA GLU A 270 7.57 -27.00 27.69
C GLU A 270 8.35 -25.82 27.09
N ARG A 271 9.69 -25.83 27.20
CA ARG A 271 10.56 -24.89 26.49
C ARG A 271 10.56 -25.22 25.01
N ARG A 272 10.29 -24.25 24.13
CA ARG A 272 10.19 -24.46 22.69
C ARG A 272 11.05 -23.47 21.91
N CYS A 273 11.76 -23.98 20.91
CA CYS A 273 12.45 -23.20 19.88
C CYS A 273 11.97 -23.50 18.45
N GLY A 274 11.48 -24.72 18.19
CA GLY A 274 10.92 -25.11 16.90
C GLY A 274 9.44 -24.76 16.77
N ALA A 275 8.96 -24.66 15.52
CA ALA A 275 7.58 -24.31 15.19
C ALA A 275 6.55 -25.10 16.02
N TYR A 276 5.55 -24.37 16.54
CA TYR A 276 4.43 -24.94 17.29
C TYR A 276 3.14 -24.65 16.52
N GLY A 277 2.67 -25.63 15.74
CA GLY A 277 1.70 -25.37 14.68
C GLY A 277 2.35 -24.56 13.55
N ASP A 278 1.66 -23.53 13.08
CA ASP A 278 2.14 -22.63 12.02
C ASP A 278 2.90 -21.40 12.56
N MET A 279 3.31 -21.41 13.83
CA MET A 279 3.89 -20.24 14.51
C MET A 279 5.28 -20.52 15.08
N GLN A 280 6.14 -19.50 15.04
CA GLN A 280 7.46 -19.55 15.68
C GLN A 280 7.36 -19.24 17.18
N PRO A 281 8.03 -20.01 18.06
CA PRO A 281 8.17 -19.66 19.46
C PRO A 281 8.96 -18.37 19.67
N GLN A 282 8.79 -17.77 20.84
CA GLN A 282 9.48 -16.55 21.25
C GLN A 282 10.71 -16.85 22.11
N LEU A 283 11.58 -15.84 22.28
CA LEU A 283 12.52 -15.84 23.39
C LEU A 283 11.79 -15.64 24.73
N CYS A 284 12.36 -16.20 25.80
CA CYS A 284 11.99 -15.89 27.17
C CYS A 284 12.68 -14.59 27.60
N LEU A 285 12.02 -13.44 27.40
CA LEU A 285 12.62 -12.12 27.67
C LEU A 285 13.12 -11.96 29.12
N SER A 286 12.49 -12.63 30.09
CA SER A 286 12.95 -12.65 31.48
C SER A 286 14.30 -13.35 31.69
N ALA A 287 14.82 -14.10 30.71
CA ALA A 287 16.18 -14.62 30.77
C ALA A 287 17.24 -13.52 30.59
N PHE A 288 16.88 -12.43 29.91
CA PHE A 288 17.80 -11.35 29.52
C PHE A 288 17.64 -10.09 30.38
N VAL A 289 16.45 -9.83 30.90
CA VAL A 289 16.16 -8.64 31.70
C VAL A 289 15.25 -8.99 32.89
N THR A 290 15.48 -8.35 34.04
CA THR A 290 14.59 -8.49 35.19
C THR A 290 13.31 -7.68 35.01
N THR A 291 12.29 -7.98 35.81
CA THR A 291 11.04 -7.22 35.86
C THR A 291 11.23 -5.76 36.28
N ASP A 292 12.40 -5.34 36.77
CA ASP A 292 12.71 -3.95 37.11
C ASP A 292 13.65 -3.28 36.08
N GLY A 293 14.05 -4.00 35.03
CA GLY A 293 14.87 -3.48 33.93
C GLY A 293 16.37 -3.74 34.06
N ASP A 294 16.81 -4.39 35.13
CA ASP A 294 18.22 -4.77 35.27
C ASP A 294 18.63 -5.86 34.27
N LYS A 295 19.79 -5.67 33.62
CA LYS A 295 20.39 -6.63 32.68
C LYS A 295 20.78 -7.92 33.42
N LYS A 296 20.41 -9.08 32.87
CA LYS A 296 20.88 -10.40 33.33
C LYS A 296 22.08 -10.85 32.49
N PRO A 297 22.89 -11.84 32.94
CA PRO A 297 24.09 -12.26 32.19
C PRO A 297 23.84 -12.65 30.72
N ALA A 298 22.69 -13.25 30.41
CA ALA A 298 22.34 -13.62 29.03
C ALA A 298 22.14 -12.41 28.10
N TYR A 299 21.88 -11.21 28.64
CA TYR A 299 21.75 -9.97 27.87
C TYR A 299 22.98 -9.68 27.00
N ASP A 300 24.18 -10.01 27.50
CA ASP A 300 25.42 -9.76 26.77
C ASP A 300 25.48 -10.51 25.44
N ILE A 301 24.76 -11.63 25.27
CA ILE A 301 24.65 -12.34 23.98
C ILE A 301 24.03 -11.43 22.92
N ILE A 302 22.91 -10.80 23.24
CA ILE A 302 22.20 -9.90 22.32
C ILE A 302 23.03 -8.65 22.05
N LYS A 303 23.59 -8.05 23.13
CA LYS A 303 24.39 -6.82 23.02
C LYS A 303 25.64 -7.04 22.17
N ASP A 304 26.37 -8.13 22.40
CA ASP A 304 27.62 -8.41 21.69
C ASP A 304 27.36 -8.76 20.22
N LYS A 305 26.27 -9.48 19.92
CA LYS A 305 25.87 -9.75 18.52
C LYS A 305 25.47 -8.47 17.79
N LEU A 306 24.67 -7.60 18.41
CA LEU A 306 24.33 -6.30 17.83
C LEU A 306 25.58 -5.43 17.59
N ALA A 307 26.54 -5.44 18.52
CA ALA A 307 27.81 -4.72 18.35
C ALA A 307 28.64 -5.26 17.16
N GLU A 308 28.64 -6.58 16.94
CA GLU A 308 29.27 -7.21 15.79
C GLU A 308 28.61 -6.74 14.48
N ASP A 309 27.28 -6.78 14.41
CA ASP A 309 26.56 -6.40 13.19
C ASP A 309 26.71 -4.90 12.89
N ILE A 310 26.68 -4.03 13.91
CA ILE A 310 26.97 -2.59 13.76
C ILE A 310 28.40 -2.37 13.26
N ALA A 311 29.37 -3.16 13.71
CA ALA A 311 30.74 -3.03 13.25
C ALA A 311 30.92 -3.51 11.80
N ALA A 312 30.10 -4.46 11.34
CA ALA A 312 30.06 -4.92 9.96
C ALA A 312 29.39 -3.91 9.02
N HIS A 313 28.36 -3.20 9.51
CA HIS A 313 27.56 -2.22 8.74
C HIS A 313 27.47 -0.87 9.47
N PRO A 314 28.59 -0.12 9.61
CA PRO A 314 28.62 1.12 10.40
C PRO A 314 27.76 2.26 9.84
N GLU A 315 27.41 2.19 8.55
CA GLU A 315 26.57 3.15 7.83
C GLU A 315 25.07 2.99 8.14
N VAL A 316 24.67 1.83 8.67
CA VAL A 316 23.29 1.50 9.03
C VAL A 316 22.90 2.19 10.34
N LEU A 317 21.71 2.80 10.34
CA LEU A 317 21.20 3.56 11.48
C LEU A 317 20.21 2.79 12.35
N TYR A 318 19.38 1.94 11.74
CA TYR A 318 18.26 1.28 12.41
C TYR A 318 18.54 -0.22 12.60
N TRP A 319 18.30 -0.71 13.80
CA TRP A 319 18.48 -2.10 14.18
C TRP A 319 17.24 -2.58 14.90
N ASP A 320 16.51 -3.51 14.28
CA ASP A 320 15.34 -4.13 14.89
C ASP A 320 15.74 -5.26 15.84
N PHE A 321 15.14 -5.27 17.02
CA PHE A 321 15.01 -6.45 17.87
C PHE A 321 13.53 -6.61 18.19
N SER A 322 12.88 -7.60 17.60
CA SER A 322 11.45 -7.83 17.79
C SER A 322 11.09 -9.30 17.91
N ILE A 323 9.91 -9.55 18.47
CA ILE A 323 9.34 -10.89 18.60
C ILE A 323 9.23 -11.58 17.24
N ASN A 324 9.43 -12.90 17.20
CA ASN A 324 9.20 -13.72 16.02
C ASN A 324 7.71 -13.71 15.62
N ASP A 325 7.39 -14.12 14.40
CA ASP A 325 6.00 -14.15 13.94
C ASP A 325 5.24 -15.31 14.59
N GLY A 326 4.48 -15.00 15.64
CA GLY A 326 3.75 -15.99 16.44
C GLY A 326 3.03 -15.41 17.65
N TRP A 327 1.85 -15.96 17.95
CA TRP A 327 0.92 -15.39 18.94
C TRP A 327 1.15 -15.83 20.39
N HIS A 328 2.08 -16.75 20.62
CA HIS A 328 2.23 -17.40 21.92
C HIS A 328 3.31 -16.71 22.78
N PRO A 329 2.94 -15.97 23.84
CA PRO A 329 3.90 -15.42 24.79
C PRO A 329 4.54 -16.53 25.63
N CYS A 330 5.64 -16.22 26.29
CA CYS A 330 6.27 -17.12 27.26
C CYS A 330 5.41 -17.23 28.55
N GLU A 331 5.08 -18.47 28.93
CA GLU A 331 4.24 -18.79 30.10
C GLU A 331 5.04 -18.99 31.41
N CYS A 332 6.34 -18.67 31.43
CA CYS A 332 7.15 -18.87 32.65
C CYS A 332 6.75 -17.90 33.77
N GLU A 333 7.00 -18.27 35.03
CA GLU A 333 6.58 -17.51 36.22
C GLU A 333 7.06 -16.05 36.20
N GLU A 334 8.31 -15.79 35.78
CA GLU A 334 8.85 -14.43 35.72
C GLU A 334 8.19 -13.58 34.60
N CYS A 335 7.90 -14.17 33.44
CA CYS A 335 7.21 -13.48 32.35
C CYS A 335 5.74 -13.20 32.73
N ALA A 336 5.07 -14.16 33.38
CA ALA A 336 3.72 -13.99 33.90
C ALA A 336 3.65 -12.86 34.95
N ALA A 337 4.60 -12.83 35.89
CA ALA A 337 4.69 -11.76 36.88
C ALA A 337 4.94 -10.38 36.24
N ALA A 338 5.75 -10.31 35.17
CA ALA A 338 5.96 -9.08 34.44
C ALA A 338 4.68 -8.62 33.70
N TYR A 339 3.94 -9.55 33.09
CA TYR A 339 2.64 -9.25 32.50
C TYR A 339 1.66 -8.69 33.53
N GLU A 340 1.56 -9.30 34.72
CA GLU A 340 0.71 -8.81 35.81
C GLU A 340 1.12 -7.40 36.27
N LYS A 341 2.43 -7.13 36.39
CA LYS A 341 2.95 -5.82 36.81
C LYS A 341 2.65 -4.72 35.79
N TYR A 342 2.83 -5.01 34.50
CA TYR A 342 2.78 -4.01 33.44
C TYR A 342 1.45 -3.96 32.68
N GLY A 343 0.60 -4.98 32.84
CA GLY A 343 -0.64 -5.14 32.07
C GLY A 343 -0.41 -5.44 30.59
N SER A 344 0.81 -5.78 30.18
CA SER A 344 1.18 -6.01 28.78
C SER A 344 2.38 -6.94 28.66
N HIS A 345 2.39 -7.80 27.63
CA HIS A 345 3.54 -8.65 27.31
C HIS A 345 4.74 -7.83 26.80
N ALA A 346 4.52 -6.60 26.31
CA ALA A 346 5.58 -5.73 25.82
C ALA A 346 6.44 -5.14 26.95
N GLY A 347 6.07 -5.32 28.22
CA GLY A 347 6.79 -4.74 29.35
C GLY A 347 8.27 -5.12 29.40
N LEU A 348 8.58 -6.42 29.35
CA LEU A 348 9.98 -6.88 29.34
C LEU A 348 10.70 -6.53 28.04
N LEU A 349 9.99 -6.55 26.91
CA LEU A 349 10.56 -6.19 25.60
C LEU A 349 11.03 -4.74 25.64
N LEU A 350 10.19 -3.81 26.07
CA LEU A 350 10.53 -2.39 26.09
C LEU A 350 11.69 -2.09 27.07
N LEU A 351 11.79 -2.80 28.20
CA LEU A 351 12.95 -2.67 29.10
C LEU A 351 14.24 -3.14 28.43
N LEU A 352 14.21 -4.25 27.70
CA LEU A 352 15.35 -4.77 26.95
C LEU A 352 15.76 -3.79 25.84
N ILE A 353 14.80 -3.26 25.08
CA ILE A 353 15.03 -2.28 24.01
C ILE A 353 15.62 -0.99 24.55
N ASN A 354 15.10 -0.46 25.67
CA ASN A 354 15.68 0.71 26.33
C ASN A 354 17.13 0.47 26.80
N ASN A 355 17.46 -0.75 27.24
CA ASN A 355 18.83 -1.11 27.59
C ASN A 355 19.75 -1.11 26.37
N LEU A 356 19.32 -1.68 25.24
CA LEU A 356 20.09 -1.63 23.98
C LEU A 356 20.26 -0.19 23.49
N ALA A 357 19.20 0.61 23.52
CA ALA A 357 19.23 2.02 23.13
C ALA A 357 20.25 2.84 23.94
N LYS A 358 20.40 2.56 25.23
CA LYS A 358 21.44 3.16 26.10
C LYS A 358 22.86 2.72 25.74
N ASP A 359 23.01 1.46 25.33
CA ASP A 359 24.31 0.90 24.98
C ASP A 359 24.80 1.37 23.60
N PHE A 360 23.87 1.73 22.70
CA PHE A 360 24.14 2.19 21.33
C PHE A 360 23.45 3.55 21.05
N PRO A 361 23.86 4.65 21.71
CA PRO A 361 23.17 5.95 21.63
C PRO A 361 23.27 6.66 20.27
N ASP A 362 24.16 6.21 19.39
CA ASP A 362 24.35 6.70 18.02
C ASP A 362 23.56 5.90 16.97
N LYS A 363 22.75 4.93 17.42
CA LYS A 363 21.89 4.08 16.58
C LYS A 363 20.46 4.15 17.06
N TYR A 364 19.52 3.83 16.19
CA TYR A 364 18.11 3.66 16.55
C TYR A 364 17.81 2.18 16.78
N ILE A 365 17.28 1.86 17.96
CA ILE A 365 16.86 0.49 18.29
C ILE A 365 15.36 0.38 18.08
N SER A 366 14.95 -0.44 17.13
CA SER A 366 13.57 -0.64 16.75
C SER A 366 12.97 -1.90 17.37
N THR A 367 11.67 -1.88 17.61
CA THR A 367 10.90 -3.08 17.97
C THR A 367 9.45 -3.00 17.51
N LEU A 368 8.76 -4.15 17.47
CA LEU A 368 7.38 -4.27 17.04
C LEU A 368 6.38 -4.19 18.21
N ALA A 369 5.44 -3.25 18.12
CA ALA A 369 4.16 -3.27 18.82
C ALA A 369 3.14 -4.09 18.01
N TYR A 370 3.39 -5.40 17.92
CA TYR A 370 2.69 -6.34 17.03
C TYR A 370 1.96 -7.44 17.82
N GLN A 371 0.79 -7.88 17.35
CA GLN A 371 -0.02 -8.94 17.96
C GLN A 371 -0.20 -8.74 19.48
N HIS A 372 0.25 -9.71 20.30
CA HIS A 372 0.14 -9.70 21.75
C HIS A 372 1.09 -8.70 22.44
N MET A 373 2.00 -8.05 21.68
CA MET A 373 2.87 -6.95 22.13
C MET A 373 2.30 -5.56 21.81
N ARG A 374 1.13 -5.45 21.16
CA ARG A 374 0.57 -4.14 20.75
C ARG A 374 0.09 -3.27 21.90
N ILE A 375 -0.23 -3.86 23.06
CA ILE A 375 -0.74 -3.13 24.22
C ILE A 375 0.40 -2.39 24.92
N LEU A 376 0.23 -1.10 25.18
CA LEU A 376 1.22 -0.29 25.88
C LEU A 376 1.48 -0.83 27.31
N PRO A 377 2.74 -1.09 27.72
CA PRO A 377 3.05 -1.45 29.09
C PRO A 377 3.01 -0.23 30.03
N GLN A 378 2.44 -0.42 31.23
CA GLN A 378 2.27 0.67 32.19
C GLN A 378 3.60 1.16 32.76
N GLY A 379 3.80 2.49 32.79
CA GLY A 379 4.89 3.12 33.55
C GLY A 379 6.29 2.96 32.94
N ILE A 380 6.41 2.52 31.69
CA ILE A 380 7.68 2.46 30.95
C ILE A 380 7.64 3.53 29.86
N LYS A 381 8.73 4.30 29.74
CA LYS A 381 8.94 5.27 28.65
C LYS A 381 10.06 4.80 27.75
N CYS A 382 9.99 5.14 26.47
CA CYS A 382 11.06 4.87 25.51
C CYS A 382 12.27 5.78 25.77
N GLU A 383 13.48 5.27 25.53
CA GLU A 383 14.64 6.14 25.34
C GLU A 383 14.53 6.92 24.02
N SER A 384 15.26 8.03 23.90
CA SER A 384 15.12 8.98 22.77
C SER A 384 15.48 8.39 21.40
N ASN A 385 16.27 7.32 21.36
CA ASN A 385 16.68 6.61 20.15
C ASN A 385 15.99 5.23 20.01
N VAL A 386 14.88 5.00 20.71
CA VAL A 386 14.01 3.84 20.45
C VAL A 386 13.04 4.18 19.33
N ASN A 387 12.76 3.23 18.44
CA ASN A 387 11.74 3.32 17.40
C ASN A 387 10.65 2.26 17.65
N ILE A 388 9.39 2.66 17.77
CA ILE A 388 8.28 1.69 17.92
C ILE A 388 7.59 1.54 16.57
N VAL A 389 7.64 0.32 16.03
CA VAL A 389 6.91 -0.06 14.81
C VAL A 389 5.54 -0.59 15.22
N ILE A 390 4.49 0.17 14.93
CA ILE A 390 3.11 -0.26 15.12
C ILE A 390 2.63 -0.87 13.81
N ALA A 391 2.18 -2.12 13.86
CA ALA A 391 1.59 -2.85 12.75
C ALA A 391 0.09 -3.07 13.05
N PRO A 392 -0.81 -2.18 12.56
CA PRO A 392 -2.24 -2.21 12.80
C PRO A 392 -2.98 -3.32 12.01
N ILE A 393 -2.39 -4.52 11.93
CA ILE A 393 -2.87 -5.67 11.13
C ILE A 393 -4.27 -6.18 11.53
N GLN A 394 -4.72 -5.86 12.75
CA GLN A 394 -6.03 -6.28 13.29
C GLN A 394 -7.05 -5.14 13.32
N THR A 395 -6.82 -4.09 12.53
CA THR A 395 -7.63 -2.88 12.55
C THR A 395 -8.04 -2.47 11.14
N SER A 396 -8.92 -1.48 11.07
CA SER A 396 -9.64 -1.11 9.86
C SER A 396 -8.72 -0.58 8.77
N GLN A 397 -8.92 -1.07 7.54
CA GLN A 397 -8.29 -0.46 6.36
C GLN A 397 -9.24 0.48 5.61
N LEU A 398 -10.53 0.54 6.00
CA LEU A 398 -11.57 1.36 5.37
C LEU A 398 -11.94 2.62 6.13
N TYR A 399 -11.76 2.64 7.45
CA TYR A 399 -12.15 3.75 8.31
C TYR A 399 -10.92 4.40 8.91
N SER A 400 -10.83 5.73 8.77
CA SER A 400 -9.66 6.45 9.26
C SER A 400 -9.49 6.35 10.78
N TYR A 401 -8.25 6.11 11.21
CA TYR A 401 -7.83 6.14 12.60
C TYR A 401 -8.01 7.54 13.22
N LYS A 402 -7.97 8.62 12.42
CA LYS A 402 -8.22 9.98 12.89
C LYS A 402 -9.56 10.10 13.61
N TRP A 403 -10.59 9.47 13.04
CA TRP A 403 -11.96 9.57 13.53
C TRP A 403 -12.37 8.40 14.44
N GLY A 404 -11.83 7.20 14.21
CA GLY A 404 -12.23 6.00 14.96
C GLY A 404 -13.72 5.69 14.78
N ALA A 405 -14.18 5.66 13.54
CA ALA A 405 -15.61 5.61 13.19
C ALA A 405 -16.29 4.26 13.47
N ASN A 406 -15.51 3.19 13.64
CA ASN A 406 -15.96 1.86 14.06
C ASN A 406 -15.02 1.30 15.14
N ASP A 407 -15.37 0.18 15.77
CA ASP A 407 -14.58 -0.42 16.86
C ASP A 407 -13.14 -0.75 16.43
N SER A 408 -12.98 -1.18 15.18
CA SER A 408 -11.70 -1.56 14.57
C SER A 408 -10.74 -0.37 14.42
N SER A 409 -11.19 0.72 13.78
CA SER A 409 -10.44 1.97 13.63
C SER A 409 -10.26 2.72 14.97
N ALA A 410 -11.21 2.62 15.89
CA ALA A 410 -11.08 3.18 17.24
C ALA A 410 -9.98 2.48 18.05
N GLU A 411 -9.82 1.17 17.87
CA GLU A 411 -8.72 0.43 18.48
C GLU A 411 -7.36 0.81 17.88
N GLY A 412 -7.26 0.94 16.55
CA GLY A 412 -6.06 1.43 15.88
C GLY A 412 -5.66 2.82 16.36
N LYS A 413 -6.63 3.74 16.43
CA LYS A 413 -6.47 5.08 17.00
C LYS A 413 -5.89 5.04 18.41
N ARG A 414 -6.52 4.27 19.30
CA ARG A 414 -6.12 4.15 20.70
C ARG A 414 -4.68 3.67 20.84
N ILE A 415 -4.29 2.63 20.09
CA ILE A 415 -2.92 2.08 20.13
C ILE A 415 -1.90 3.13 19.73
N ILE A 416 -2.16 3.85 18.63
CA ILE A 416 -1.24 4.88 18.12
C ILE A 416 -1.12 6.04 19.12
N GLU A 417 -2.24 6.56 19.63
CA GLU A 417 -2.25 7.63 20.64
C GLU A 417 -1.56 7.22 21.95
N GLU A 418 -1.74 5.97 22.39
CA GLU A 418 -1.11 5.46 23.61
C GLU A 418 0.41 5.33 23.46
N TRP A 419 0.89 4.75 22.37
CA TRP A 419 2.33 4.63 22.12
C TRP A 419 3.01 5.99 21.91
N ALA A 420 2.34 6.93 21.25
CA ALA A 420 2.83 8.29 21.06
C ALA A 420 3.03 9.05 22.39
N GLN A 421 2.34 8.67 23.48
CA GLN A 421 2.54 9.29 24.80
C GLN A 421 3.86 8.90 25.47
N VAL A 422 4.48 7.79 25.06
CA VAL A 422 5.69 7.24 25.70
C VAL A 422 6.89 7.18 24.77
N CYS A 423 6.70 7.44 23.47
CA CYS A 423 7.73 7.40 22.44
C CYS A 423 7.57 8.59 21.49
N ASP A 424 8.67 9.29 21.22
CA ASP A 424 8.71 10.42 20.28
C ASP A 424 9.00 9.97 18.83
N ASN A 425 9.15 8.66 18.62
CA ASN A 425 9.67 8.11 17.38
C ASN A 425 8.86 6.87 16.97
N ILE A 426 7.69 7.12 16.38
CA ILE A 426 6.78 6.07 15.90
C ILE A 426 7.00 5.81 14.41
N PHE A 427 6.94 4.54 14.05
CA PHE A 427 6.87 4.02 12.69
C PHE A 427 5.52 3.31 12.53
N ILE A 428 4.80 3.59 11.45
CA ILE A 428 3.61 2.82 11.07
C ILE A 428 3.92 1.87 9.93
N TRP A 429 3.64 0.58 10.14
CA TRP A 429 3.59 -0.44 9.11
C TRP A 429 2.14 -0.55 8.62
N ASP A 430 1.78 0.29 7.65
CA ASP A 430 0.44 0.36 7.07
C ASP A 430 0.26 -0.70 5.97
N TYR A 431 -1.00 -1.04 5.64
CA TYR A 431 -1.31 -2.10 4.69
C TYR A 431 -2.27 -1.61 3.62
N THR A 432 -1.97 -1.90 2.35
CA THR A 432 -2.74 -1.41 1.20
C THR A 432 -3.12 -2.52 0.23
N VAL A 433 -3.28 -3.74 0.75
CA VAL A 433 -3.46 -4.97 -0.02
C VAL A 433 -4.39 -5.93 0.72
N ASN A 434 -5.04 -6.83 -0.03
CA ASN A 434 -5.62 -8.05 0.52
C ASN A 434 -4.70 -9.24 0.23
N PHE A 435 -3.95 -9.70 1.24
CA PHE A 435 -3.00 -10.82 1.11
C PHE A 435 -3.66 -12.14 0.71
N SER A 436 -4.95 -12.30 1.02
CA SER A 436 -5.73 -13.46 0.59
C SER A 436 -6.24 -13.34 -0.83
N HIS A 437 -6.21 -12.18 -1.49
CA HIS A 437 -6.73 -12.00 -2.84
C HIS A 437 -6.07 -10.77 -3.51
N LEU A 438 -4.83 -10.92 -3.97
CA LEU A 438 -3.99 -9.82 -4.47
C LEU A 438 -4.63 -9.09 -5.67
N LEU A 439 -5.36 -9.80 -6.54
CA LEU A 439 -5.99 -9.18 -7.72
C LEU A 439 -7.41 -8.64 -7.47
N LEU A 440 -7.88 -8.66 -6.22
CA LEU A 440 -9.22 -8.17 -5.91
C LEU A 440 -9.21 -6.66 -5.75
N PRO A 441 -10.23 -5.92 -6.25
CA PRO A 441 -10.38 -4.51 -5.95
C PRO A 441 -10.26 -4.21 -4.44
N TYR A 442 -9.43 -3.24 -4.07
CA TYR A 442 -9.14 -2.91 -2.66
C TYR A 442 -9.19 -1.38 -2.39
N PRO A 443 -10.39 -0.77 -2.36
CA PRO A 443 -10.57 0.70 -2.34
C PRO A 443 -10.28 1.35 -0.98
N ASN A 444 -9.01 1.52 -0.64
CA ASN A 444 -8.57 2.18 0.60
C ASN A 444 -7.76 3.48 0.39
N LEU A 445 -7.80 4.11 -0.78
CA LEU A 445 -7.08 5.38 -1.03
C LEU A 445 -7.72 6.55 -0.27
N SER A 446 -9.03 6.53 -0.12
CA SER A 446 -9.84 7.59 0.50
C SER A 446 -9.54 7.87 1.97
N VAL A 447 -8.98 6.90 2.71
CA VAL A 447 -8.61 7.08 4.13
C VAL A 447 -7.22 7.63 4.33
N GLN A 448 -6.36 7.55 3.31
CA GLN A 448 -4.92 7.75 3.48
C GLN A 448 -4.60 9.16 3.95
N LYS A 449 -5.26 10.18 3.39
CA LYS A 449 -5.04 11.57 3.82
C LYS A 449 -5.31 11.75 5.32
N ASP A 450 -6.48 11.34 5.79
CA ASP A 450 -6.85 11.48 7.21
C ASP A 450 -5.92 10.67 8.12
N ASN A 451 -5.51 9.47 7.70
CA ASN A 451 -4.56 8.64 8.45
C ASN A 451 -3.17 9.28 8.55
N LEU A 452 -2.63 9.78 7.43
CA LEU A 452 -1.31 10.42 7.42
C LEU A 452 -1.30 11.71 8.26
N GLU A 453 -2.35 12.54 8.21
CA GLU A 453 -2.48 13.70 9.11
C GLU A 453 -2.50 13.26 10.58
N PHE A 454 -3.27 12.23 10.91
CA PHE A 454 -3.32 11.67 12.26
C PHE A 454 -1.98 11.08 12.71
N TYR A 455 -1.23 10.47 11.79
CA TYR A 455 0.10 9.94 12.07
C TYR A 455 1.07 11.07 12.46
N LEU A 456 1.09 12.18 11.71
CA LEU A 456 1.92 13.34 12.03
C LEU A 456 1.58 13.95 13.40
N ASP A 457 0.29 14.00 13.75
CA ASP A 457 -0.19 14.47 15.06
C ASP A 457 0.26 13.57 16.24
N ASN A 458 0.71 12.34 15.95
CA ASN A 458 1.04 11.31 16.95
C ASN A 458 2.49 10.80 16.83
N ASN A 459 3.44 11.69 16.55
CA ASN A 459 4.88 11.40 16.52
C ASN A 459 5.31 10.33 15.48
N VAL A 460 4.47 10.03 14.49
CA VAL A 460 4.86 9.17 13.39
C VAL A 460 5.66 9.98 12.39
N ARG A 461 6.88 9.53 12.10
CA ARG A 461 7.71 10.14 11.06
C ARG A 461 8.14 9.14 9.98
N ARG A 462 7.77 7.87 10.11
CA ARG A 462 8.10 6.81 9.13
C ARG A 462 6.87 5.98 8.81
N VAL A 463 6.68 5.70 7.53
CA VAL A 463 5.55 4.89 7.05
C VAL A 463 6.06 3.87 6.04
N PHE A 464 5.63 2.63 6.25
CA PHE A 464 5.76 1.53 5.32
C PHE A 464 4.36 1.16 4.86
N HIS A 465 3.99 1.49 3.63
CA HIS A 465 2.77 0.96 3.02
C HIS A 465 3.12 -0.40 2.40
N GLN A 466 2.63 -1.47 3.01
CA GLN A 466 2.75 -2.81 2.49
C GLN A 466 1.65 -3.07 1.46
N GLY A 467 2.05 -3.08 0.19
CA GLY A 467 1.28 -3.65 -0.90
C GLY A 467 1.70 -5.11 -1.16
N SER A 468 1.54 -5.56 -2.39
CA SER A 468 1.98 -6.89 -2.81
C SER A 468 3.47 -6.95 -3.15
N ARG A 469 4.17 -7.93 -2.59
CA ARG A 469 5.52 -8.33 -3.04
C ARG A 469 5.50 -8.98 -4.43
N GLU A 470 4.35 -9.52 -4.82
CA GLU A 470 4.14 -10.23 -6.08
C GLU A 470 3.57 -9.28 -7.14
N GLN A 471 3.91 -9.53 -8.40
CA GLN A 471 3.52 -8.71 -9.55
C GLN A 471 2.00 -8.73 -9.79
N GLY A 472 1.46 -7.59 -10.23
CA GLY A 472 0.13 -7.50 -10.83
C GLY A 472 -0.99 -7.15 -9.87
N ASP A 473 -0.69 -6.79 -8.62
CA ASP A 473 -1.64 -6.33 -7.61
C ASP A 473 -2.58 -5.24 -8.13
N GLU A 474 -3.71 -5.09 -7.45
CA GLU A 474 -4.76 -4.20 -7.89
C GLU A 474 -4.30 -2.74 -8.00
N MET A 475 -4.36 -2.21 -9.23
CA MET A 475 -3.97 -0.83 -9.56
C MET A 475 -2.56 -0.47 -9.04
N ALA A 476 -1.65 -1.44 -8.98
CA ALA A 476 -0.36 -1.34 -8.30
C ALA A 476 0.42 -0.04 -8.57
N CYS A 477 0.57 0.33 -9.84
CA CYS A 477 1.30 1.54 -10.21
C CYS A 477 0.58 2.83 -9.77
N LEU A 478 -0.74 2.92 -10.02
CA LEU A 478 -1.52 4.11 -9.66
C LEU A 478 -1.52 4.32 -8.15
N ARG A 479 -1.77 3.26 -7.40
CA ARG A 479 -1.75 3.26 -5.93
C ARG A 479 -0.39 3.70 -5.41
N SER A 480 0.68 3.08 -5.89
CA SER A 480 2.04 3.37 -5.45
C SER A 480 2.44 4.83 -5.72
N TYR A 481 2.09 5.36 -6.90
CA TYR A 481 2.36 6.75 -7.25
C TYR A 481 1.66 7.71 -6.29
N VAL A 482 0.36 7.51 -6.05
CA VAL A 482 -0.45 8.38 -5.16
C VAL A 482 0.06 8.34 -3.73
N LEU A 483 0.27 7.14 -3.16
CA LEU A 483 0.77 6.99 -1.80
C LEU A 483 2.14 7.66 -1.63
N ALA A 484 3.04 7.50 -2.61
CA ALA A 484 4.35 8.14 -2.58
C ALA A 484 4.26 9.67 -2.56
N LYS A 485 3.33 10.28 -3.33
CA LYS A 485 3.09 11.73 -3.29
C LYS A 485 2.54 12.19 -1.94
N GLN A 486 1.58 11.46 -1.36
CA GLN A 486 1.01 11.80 -0.06
C GLN A 486 2.02 11.67 1.09
N LEU A 487 2.97 10.71 1.00
CA LEU A 487 4.04 10.59 1.99
C LEU A 487 5.08 11.72 1.88
N TRP A 488 5.20 12.37 0.73
CA TRP A 488 6.02 13.57 0.59
C TRP A 488 5.28 14.80 1.15
N ASP A 489 4.03 14.98 0.74
CA ASP A 489 3.17 16.10 1.12
C ASP A 489 1.74 15.61 1.41
N VAL A 490 1.35 15.63 2.69
CA VAL A 490 0.04 15.18 3.15
C VAL A 490 -1.11 16.07 2.64
N ASP A 491 -0.81 17.32 2.25
CA ASP A 491 -1.79 18.26 1.73
C ASP A 491 -2.09 18.05 0.24
N THR A 492 -1.39 17.12 -0.43
CA THR A 492 -1.62 16.73 -1.83
C THR A 492 -3.12 16.59 -2.16
N ASP A 493 -3.58 17.29 -3.21
CA ASP A 493 -4.93 17.09 -3.76
C ASP A 493 -4.97 15.78 -4.54
N VAL A 494 -5.39 14.72 -3.85
CA VAL A 494 -5.44 13.35 -4.41
C VAL A 494 -6.37 13.26 -5.62
N ASN A 495 -7.49 13.98 -5.63
CA ASN A 495 -8.42 13.92 -6.76
C ASN A 495 -7.81 14.58 -8.01
N ALA A 496 -7.16 15.73 -7.86
CA ALA A 496 -6.45 16.38 -8.96
C ALA A 496 -5.26 15.53 -9.45
N LEU A 497 -4.49 14.95 -8.52
CA LEU A 497 -3.36 14.06 -8.82
C LEU A 497 -3.81 12.83 -9.62
N LEU A 498 -4.87 12.16 -9.17
CA LEU A 498 -5.45 11.00 -9.85
C LEU A 498 -6.02 11.36 -11.21
N SER A 499 -6.70 12.50 -11.32
CA SER A 499 -7.25 12.96 -12.60
C SER A 499 -6.13 13.12 -13.64
N LYS A 500 -5.05 13.83 -13.29
CA LYS A 500 -3.88 13.99 -14.16
C LYS A 500 -3.22 12.63 -14.45
N TYR A 501 -2.96 11.81 -13.45
CA TYR A 501 -2.36 10.48 -13.60
C TYR A 501 -3.15 9.63 -14.60
N ILE A 502 -4.48 9.56 -14.42
CA ILE A 502 -5.35 8.73 -15.25
C ILE A 502 -5.36 9.26 -16.68
N THR A 503 -5.41 10.58 -16.88
CA THR A 503 -5.32 11.19 -18.22
C THR A 503 -4.02 10.82 -18.93
N VAL A 504 -2.86 11.02 -18.30
CA VAL A 504 -1.56 10.78 -18.97
C VAL A 504 -1.24 9.29 -19.13
N THR A 505 -1.82 8.44 -18.30
CA THR A 505 -1.53 6.99 -18.31
C THR A 505 -2.45 6.22 -19.26
N TYR A 506 -3.73 6.60 -19.35
CA TYR A 506 -4.76 5.84 -20.05
C TYR A 506 -5.34 6.55 -21.28
N GLY A 507 -4.98 7.81 -21.54
CA GLY A 507 -5.41 8.55 -22.75
C GLY A 507 -6.94 8.57 -22.89
N ASP A 508 -7.45 8.13 -24.05
CA ASP A 508 -8.90 8.11 -24.32
C ASP A 508 -9.70 7.16 -23.41
N ALA A 509 -9.05 6.21 -22.73
CA ALA A 509 -9.69 5.37 -21.71
C ALA A 509 -9.89 6.11 -20.36
N ALA A 510 -9.25 7.25 -20.14
CA ALA A 510 -9.24 7.96 -18.87
C ALA A 510 -10.62 8.20 -18.22
N PRO A 511 -11.68 8.61 -18.95
CA PRO A 511 -12.99 8.83 -18.34
C PRO A 511 -13.57 7.56 -17.70
N TYR A 512 -13.34 6.39 -18.29
CA TYR A 512 -13.86 5.12 -17.81
C TYR A 512 -13.07 4.59 -16.61
N ILE A 513 -11.75 4.80 -16.62
CA ILE A 513 -10.90 4.46 -15.48
C ILE A 513 -11.22 5.37 -14.28
N ALA A 514 -11.44 6.67 -14.49
CA ALA A 514 -11.87 7.58 -13.43
C ALA A 514 -13.23 7.18 -12.85
N GLU A 515 -14.23 6.86 -13.70
CA GLU A 515 -15.54 6.38 -13.23
C GLU A 515 -15.42 5.05 -12.47
N TYR A 516 -14.49 4.17 -12.85
CA TYR A 516 -14.22 2.92 -12.13
C TYR A 516 -13.69 3.19 -10.71
N VAL A 517 -12.70 4.08 -10.57
CA VAL A 517 -12.13 4.46 -9.26
C VAL A 517 -13.19 5.09 -8.35
N ASP A 518 -13.97 6.04 -8.88
CA ASP A 518 -15.03 6.71 -8.13
C ASP A 518 -16.09 5.72 -7.68
N LEU A 519 -16.56 4.86 -8.59
CA LEU A 519 -17.60 3.88 -8.28
C LEU A 519 -17.14 2.89 -7.20
N MET A 520 -15.90 2.42 -7.26
CA MET A 520 -15.36 1.49 -6.26
C MET A 520 -15.35 2.11 -4.86
N HIS A 521 -14.87 3.36 -4.76
CA HIS A 521 -14.81 4.10 -3.48
C HIS A 521 -16.19 4.56 -3.00
N GLU A 522 -17.13 4.86 -3.92
CA GLU A 522 -18.53 5.14 -3.58
C GLU A 522 -19.19 3.89 -2.97
N LYS A 523 -18.99 2.72 -3.57
CA LYS A 523 -19.68 1.49 -3.16
C LYS A 523 -19.09 0.88 -1.90
N VAL A 524 -17.79 1.01 -1.64
CA VAL A 524 -17.18 0.47 -0.42
C VAL A 524 -17.65 1.22 0.84
N ALA A 525 -18.18 2.45 0.72
CA ALA A 525 -18.76 3.17 1.85
C ALA A 525 -19.96 2.44 2.51
N ALA A 526 -20.54 1.44 1.85
CA ALA A 526 -21.59 0.58 2.41
C ALA A 526 -21.04 -0.68 3.12
N ALA A 527 -19.74 -0.95 3.03
CA ALA A 527 -19.09 -2.09 3.66
C ALA A 527 -18.95 -1.89 5.18
N GLU A 528 -18.97 -2.99 5.93
CA GLU A 528 -18.76 -2.96 7.39
C GLU A 528 -17.33 -2.56 7.76
N ASP A 529 -16.34 -3.06 7.00
CA ASP A 529 -14.92 -2.71 7.07
C ASP A 529 -14.19 -3.23 5.81
N LEU A 530 -12.87 -3.03 5.71
CA LEU A 530 -11.94 -3.79 4.86
C LEU A 530 -10.88 -4.44 5.75
N ASP A 531 -10.72 -5.76 5.65
CA ASP A 531 -9.65 -6.55 6.27
C ASP A 531 -8.62 -7.00 5.22
N LEU A 532 -7.41 -7.34 5.69
CA LEU A 532 -6.27 -7.75 4.86
C LEU A 532 -6.39 -9.20 4.35
N TYR A 533 -7.32 -9.96 4.89
CA TYR A 533 -7.55 -11.37 4.56
C TYR A 533 -9.02 -11.65 4.22
N ASP A 534 -9.78 -10.62 3.84
CA ASP A 534 -11.20 -10.76 3.51
C ASP A 534 -11.40 -11.68 2.30
N SER A 535 -12.40 -12.56 2.42
CA SER A 535 -12.92 -13.29 1.27
C SER A 535 -13.80 -12.36 0.42
N PRO A 536 -13.81 -12.48 -0.92
CA PRO A 536 -14.70 -11.70 -1.79
C PRO A 536 -16.18 -11.80 -1.40
N SER A 537 -16.57 -12.89 -0.75
CA SER A 537 -17.94 -13.10 -0.28
C SER A 537 -18.37 -12.15 0.86
N ALA A 538 -17.43 -11.59 1.63
CA ALA A 538 -17.70 -10.58 2.65
C ALA A 538 -18.31 -9.30 2.03
N HIS A 539 -17.93 -9.01 0.79
CA HIS A 539 -18.25 -7.80 0.04
C HIS A 539 -19.29 -8.02 -1.07
N ALA A 540 -19.98 -9.16 -1.04
CA ALA A 540 -20.97 -9.53 -2.07
C ALA A 540 -22.18 -8.58 -2.18
N PHE A 541 -22.33 -7.65 -1.23
CA PHE A 541 -23.45 -6.71 -1.16
C PHE A 541 -23.04 -5.23 -1.19
N ASP A 542 -21.75 -4.93 -1.41
CA ASP A 542 -21.20 -3.57 -1.46
C ASP A 542 -20.43 -3.32 -2.79
N TYR A 543 -19.15 -2.98 -2.75
CA TYR A 543 -18.30 -2.74 -3.91
C TYR A 543 -18.04 -3.99 -4.75
N LEU A 544 -18.19 -5.22 -4.20
CA LEU A 544 -18.17 -6.47 -4.96
C LEU A 544 -19.57 -7.05 -5.22
N SER A 545 -20.62 -6.23 -5.11
CA SER A 545 -21.96 -6.66 -5.52
C SER A 545 -22.03 -6.98 -7.01
N THR A 546 -22.95 -7.86 -7.41
CA THR A 546 -23.21 -8.17 -8.83
C THR A 546 -23.46 -6.93 -9.68
N GLY A 547 -24.13 -5.92 -9.11
CA GLY A 547 -24.39 -4.65 -9.81
C GLY A 547 -23.11 -3.84 -10.04
N SER A 548 -22.26 -3.75 -9.00
CA SER A 548 -20.96 -3.06 -9.07
C SER A 548 -20.04 -3.74 -10.08
N ILE A 549 -19.85 -5.06 -9.97
CA ILE A 549 -19.00 -5.84 -10.87
C ILE A 549 -19.46 -5.72 -12.32
N SER A 550 -20.77 -5.83 -12.60
CA SER A 550 -21.30 -5.69 -13.97
C SER A 550 -20.97 -4.31 -14.55
N LYS A 551 -21.03 -3.26 -13.73
CA LYS A 551 -20.68 -1.90 -14.16
C LYS A 551 -19.18 -1.76 -14.37
N TYR A 552 -18.32 -2.35 -13.53
CA TYR A 552 -16.88 -2.39 -13.76
C TYR A 552 -16.54 -3.07 -15.09
N GLN A 553 -17.18 -4.20 -15.41
CA GLN A 553 -16.98 -4.89 -16.69
C GLN A 553 -17.33 -3.98 -17.87
N SER A 554 -18.49 -3.30 -17.84
CA SER A 554 -18.86 -2.36 -18.91
C SER A 554 -17.89 -1.17 -19.04
N LEU A 555 -17.32 -0.70 -17.93
CA LEU A 555 -16.31 0.36 -17.94
C LEU A 555 -15.01 -0.13 -18.60
N MET A 556 -14.55 -1.34 -18.26
CA MET A 556 -13.35 -1.92 -18.87
C MET A 556 -13.56 -2.21 -20.37
N GLU A 557 -14.74 -2.70 -20.77
CA GLU A 557 -15.09 -2.86 -22.19
C GLU A 557 -15.03 -1.53 -22.95
N SER A 558 -15.59 -0.47 -22.36
CA SER A 558 -15.59 0.87 -22.97
C SER A 558 -14.18 1.48 -23.01
N ALA A 559 -13.38 1.24 -21.97
CA ALA A 559 -11.98 1.66 -21.91
C ALA A 559 -11.16 0.98 -23.01
N LEU A 560 -11.25 -0.35 -23.14
CA LEU A 560 -10.55 -1.12 -24.17
C LEU A 560 -10.97 -0.68 -25.59
N GLN A 561 -12.27 -0.41 -25.79
CA GLN A 561 -12.75 0.11 -27.07
C GLN A 561 -12.20 1.51 -27.37
N ALA A 562 -12.05 2.37 -26.37
CA ALA A 562 -11.58 3.74 -26.54
C ALA A 562 -10.10 3.81 -26.97
N VAL A 563 -9.31 2.79 -26.65
CA VAL A 563 -7.88 2.71 -26.98
C VAL A 563 -7.60 1.63 -28.05
N GLU A 564 -8.62 1.21 -28.79
CA GLU A 564 -8.49 0.21 -29.85
C GLU A 564 -7.44 0.66 -30.89
N GLY A 565 -6.39 -0.14 -31.05
CA GLY A 565 -5.28 0.15 -31.97
C GLY A 565 -4.05 0.79 -31.33
N ASP A 566 -4.11 1.16 -30.04
CA ASP A 566 -2.94 1.50 -29.23
C ASP A 566 -2.59 0.33 -28.31
N GLU A 567 -1.59 -0.46 -28.69
CA GLU A 567 -1.15 -1.64 -27.94
C GLU A 567 -0.66 -1.28 -26.52
N THR A 568 -0.05 -0.11 -26.35
CA THR A 568 0.49 0.32 -25.05
C THR A 568 -0.63 0.67 -24.09
N LEU A 569 -1.60 1.47 -24.54
CA LEU A 569 -2.76 1.84 -23.72
C LEU A 569 -3.69 0.64 -23.49
N THR A 570 -3.84 -0.24 -24.48
CA THR A 570 -4.61 -1.49 -24.33
C THR A 570 -4.05 -2.32 -23.19
N ARG A 571 -2.73 -2.60 -23.18
CA ARG A 571 -2.08 -3.36 -22.10
C ARG A 571 -2.32 -2.73 -20.72
N ARG A 572 -2.21 -1.42 -20.60
CA ARG A 572 -2.45 -0.71 -19.32
C ARG A 572 -3.89 -0.86 -18.84
N VAL A 573 -4.87 -0.83 -19.75
CA VAL A 573 -6.28 -1.07 -19.39
C VAL A 573 -6.49 -2.54 -19.00
N GLU A 574 -5.81 -3.48 -19.65
CA GLU A 574 -5.90 -4.91 -19.34
C GLU A 574 -5.35 -5.27 -17.95
N GLU A 575 -4.36 -4.53 -17.45
CA GLU A 575 -3.86 -4.64 -16.07
C GLU A 575 -4.94 -4.28 -15.02
N ILE A 576 -5.92 -3.44 -15.36
CA ILE A 576 -7.08 -3.20 -14.49
C ILE A 576 -8.17 -4.25 -14.78
N ALA A 577 -8.39 -4.58 -16.05
CA ALA A 577 -9.44 -5.50 -16.45
C ALA A 577 -9.26 -6.92 -15.89
N VAL A 578 -8.03 -7.38 -15.68
CA VAL A 578 -7.74 -8.66 -15.02
C VAL A 578 -8.30 -8.70 -13.58
N ASN A 579 -8.21 -7.59 -12.84
CA ASN A 579 -8.75 -7.48 -11.48
C ASN A 579 -10.29 -7.54 -11.47
N VAL A 580 -10.92 -6.91 -12.46
CA VAL A 580 -12.38 -6.95 -12.65
C VAL A 580 -12.86 -8.36 -13.02
N ASP A 581 -12.13 -9.06 -13.89
CA ASP A 581 -12.45 -10.45 -14.24
C ASP A 581 -12.24 -11.39 -13.03
N TYR A 582 -11.20 -11.17 -12.23
CA TYR A 582 -10.99 -11.90 -10.98
C TYR A 582 -12.15 -11.67 -9.99
N ALA A 583 -12.63 -10.43 -9.83
CA ALA A 583 -13.82 -10.16 -9.03
C ALA A 583 -15.08 -10.88 -9.58
N LYS A 584 -15.29 -10.88 -10.90
CA LYS A 584 -16.41 -11.58 -11.54
C LYS A 584 -16.38 -13.09 -11.29
N MET A 585 -15.19 -13.69 -11.29
CA MET A 585 -15.01 -15.11 -11.01
C MET A 585 -15.52 -15.49 -9.61
N TYR A 586 -15.33 -14.62 -8.61
CA TYR A 586 -15.76 -14.83 -7.23
C TYR A 586 -17.14 -14.26 -6.89
N GLU A 587 -17.79 -13.53 -7.80
CA GLU A 587 -19.10 -12.92 -7.62
C GLU A 587 -20.12 -13.89 -7.00
N LEU A 588 -20.90 -13.46 -6.01
CA LEU A 588 -21.90 -14.31 -5.33
C LEU A 588 -23.22 -14.41 -6.13
N SER A 589 -23.15 -14.76 -7.41
CA SER A 589 -24.30 -14.97 -8.28
C SER A 589 -24.36 -16.40 -8.86
N LEU A 590 -25.51 -16.76 -9.41
CA LEU A 590 -25.72 -17.98 -10.19
C LEU A 590 -25.32 -17.82 -11.67
N ASP A 591 -24.65 -16.72 -12.03
CA ASP A 591 -24.18 -16.45 -13.39
C ASP A 591 -22.93 -17.26 -13.74
N VAL A 592 -23.13 -18.56 -13.90
CA VAL A 592 -22.04 -19.50 -14.20
C VAL A 592 -21.46 -19.28 -15.60
N VAL A 593 -22.23 -18.70 -16.52
CA VAL A 593 -21.75 -18.39 -17.88
C VAL A 593 -20.82 -17.18 -17.82
N GLY A 594 -21.23 -16.06 -17.22
CA GLY A 594 -20.38 -14.90 -17.07
C GLY A 594 -19.10 -15.18 -16.26
N LYS A 595 -19.17 -16.06 -15.26
CA LYS A 595 -17.99 -16.55 -14.52
C LYS A 595 -17.02 -17.37 -15.35
N GLN A 596 -17.53 -18.14 -16.31
CA GLN A 596 -16.70 -18.93 -17.24
C GLN A 596 -16.01 -17.99 -18.25
N GLU A 597 -16.75 -17.04 -18.81
CA GLU A 597 -16.21 -16.04 -19.75
C GLU A 597 -15.15 -15.15 -19.09
N ALA A 598 -15.39 -14.71 -17.85
CA ALA A 598 -14.40 -13.95 -17.07
C ALA A 598 -13.14 -14.78 -16.80
N PHE A 599 -13.30 -16.07 -16.48
CA PHE A 599 -12.17 -16.96 -16.27
C PHE A 599 -11.31 -17.18 -17.52
N GLU A 600 -11.92 -17.22 -18.71
CA GLU A 600 -11.20 -17.34 -19.97
C GLU A 600 -10.35 -16.09 -20.26
N ARG A 601 -10.93 -14.89 -20.12
CA ARG A 601 -10.20 -13.62 -20.25
C ARG A 601 -9.12 -13.45 -19.18
N PHE A 602 -9.44 -13.81 -17.94
CA PHE A 602 -8.50 -13.80 -16.84
C PHE A 602 -7.28 -14.67 -17.15
N THR A 603 -7.50 -15.90 -17.64
CA THR A 603 -6.42 -16.85 -17.98
C THR A 603 -5.49 -16.29 -19.04
N GLU A 604 -6.03 -15.66 -20.09
CA GLU A 604 -5.22 -15.02 -21.14
C GLU A 604 -4.34 -13.91 -20.55
N ARG A 605 -4.95 -12.97 -19.82
CA ARG A 605 -4.24 -11.80 -19.28
C ARG A 605 -3.18 -12.14 -18.24
N VAL A 606 -3.43 -13.09 -17.33
CA VAL A 606 -2.41 -13.44 -16.33
C VAL A 606 -1.19 -14.11 -16.94
N TYR A 607 -1.35 -14.85 -18.04
CA TYR A 607 -0.20 -15.39 -18.78
C TYR A 607 0.54 -14.31 -19.58
N GLU A 608 -0.19 -13.38 -20.20
CA GLU A 608 0.41 -12.25 -20.93
C GLU A 608 1.16 -11.28 -20.02
N GLN A 609 0.64 -11.06 -18.80
CA GLN A 609 1.20 -10.14 -17.79
C GLN A 609 2.16 -10.85 -16.83
N GLU A 610 2.43 -12.14 -17.03
CA GLU A 610 3.34 -12.96 -16.20
C GLU A 610 3.00 -12.97 -14.69
N ILE A 611 1.71 -12.87 -14.35
CA ILE A 611 1.25 -12.88 -12.95
C ILE A 611 1.38 -14.30 -12.39
N ALA A 612 2.32 -14.49 -11.47
CA ALA A 612 2.68 -15.82 -10.94
C ALA A 612 1.85 -16.26 -9.72
N ARG A 613 1.23 -15.31 -9.00
CA ARG A 613 0.54 -15.56 -7.74
C ARG A 613 -0.70 -14.68 -7.60
N MET A 614 -1.69 -15.22 -6.90
CA MET A 614 -2.98 -14.57 -6.63
C MET A 614 -3.23 -14.37 -5.12
N HIS A 615 -2.40 -14.99 -4.29
CA HIS A 615 -2.38 -14.88 -2.84
C HIS A 615 -0.92 -14.88 -2.36
N GLU A 616 -0.67 -14.34 -1.17
CA GLU A 616 0.70 -14.20 -0.62
C GLU A 616 1.36 -15.56 -0.31
N ILE A 617 0.68 -16.41 0.44
CA ILE A 617 1.24 -17.65 1.00
C ILE A 617 1.02 -18.86 0.07
N ASN A 618 -0.15 -18.95 -0.58
CA ASN A 618 -0.59 -20.10 -1.38
C ASN A 618 -1.11 -19.65 -2.76
N GLY A 619 -1.27 -20.57 -3.71
CA GLY A 619 -1.97 -20.26 -4.97
C GLY A 619 -1.08 -19.71 -6.08
N PHE A 620 -0.24 -20.59 -6.63
CA PHE A 620 0.41 -20.35 -7.92
C PHE A 620 -0.63 -20.30 -9.03
N THR A 621 -0.46 -19.37 -9.97
CA THR A 621 -1.38 -19.15 -11.09
C THR A 621 -1.71 -20.44 -11.86
N ASP A 622 -0.69 -21.26 -12.14
CA ASP A 622 -0.89 -22.52 -12.85
C ASP A 622 -1.77 -23.53 -12.09
N GLU A 623 -1.60 -23.66 -10.78
CA GLU A 623 -2.41 -24.56 -9.96
C GLU A 623 -3.86 -24.05 -9.89
N PHE A 624 -4.02 -22.75 -9.68
CA PHE A 624 -5.31 -22.08 -9.62
C PHE A 624 -6.12 -22.26 -10.92
N ILE A 625 -5.52 -21.97 -12.06
CA ILE A 625 -6.15 -22.04 -13.39
C ILE A 625 -6.44 -23.49 -13.78
N ASN A 626 -5.49 -24.41 -13.60
CA ASN A 626 -5.65 -25.76 -14.12
C ASN A 626 -6.46 -26.67 -13.18
N THR A 627 -6.58 -26.31 -11.90
CA THR A 627 -7.16 -27.20 -10.88
C THR A 627 -8.23 -26.51 -10.03
N GLU A 628 -7.86 -25.48 -9.26
CA GLU A 628 -8.72 -24.99 -8.18
C GLU A 628 -10.01 -24.34 -8.69
N TYR A 629 -9.87 -23.38 -9.61
CA TYR A 629 -11.03 -22.64 -10.12
C TYR A 629 -11.95 -23.51 -11.00
N PRO A 630 -11.45 -24.35 -11.93
CA PRO A 630 -12.31 -25.29 -12.66
C PRO A 630 -13.11 -26.21 -11.74
N GLN A 631 -12.53 -26.68 -10.63
CA GLN A 631 -13.25 -27.47 -9.64
C GLN A 631 -14.32 -26.66 -8.93
N TYR A 632 -14.01 -25.43 -8.51
CA TYR A 632 -15.00 -24.51 -7.93
C TYR A 632 -16.17 -24.27 -8.88
N LEU A 633 -15.89 -23.93 -10.14
CA LEU A 633 -16.90 -23.67 -11.15
C LEU A 633 -17.74 -24.91 -11.47
N GLY A 634 -17.13 -26.10 -11.47
CA GLY A 634 -17.85 -27.38 -11.59
C GLY A 634 -18.81 -27.64 -10.42
N ARG A 635 -18.43 -27.27 -9.19
CA ARG A 635 -19.33 -27.31 -8.03
C ARG A 635 -20.49 -26.33 -8.21
N GLN A 636 -20.24 -25.11 -8.67
CA GLN A 636 -21.29 -24.11 -8.95
C GLN A 636 -22.27 -24.58 -10.03
N LYS A 637 -21.79 -25.15 -11.13
CA LYS A 637 -22.62 -25.82 -12.17
C LYS A 637 -23.53 -26.89 -11.55
N THR A 638 -22.99 -27.68 -10.63
CA THR A 638 -23.75 -28.72 -9.92
C THR A 638 -24.81 -28.13 -8.99
N TYR A 639 -24.48 -27.10 -8.21
CA TYR A 639 -25.43 -26.42 -7.33
C TYR A 639 -26.58 -25.78 -8.12
N LEU A 640 -26.28 -25.11 -9.24
CA LEU A 640 -27.29 -24.55 -10.13
C LEU A 640 -28.23 -25.64 -10.67
N ALA A 641 -27.68 -26.77 -11.12
CA ALA A 641 -28.49 -27.91 -11.56
C ALA A 641 -29.41 -28.41 -10.43
N LEU A 642 -28.91 -28.56 -9.20
CA LEU A 642 -29.75 -28.96 -8.06
C LEU A 642 -30.83 -27.92 -7.72
N ALA A 643 -30.47 -26.63 -7.70
CA ALA A 643 -31.35 -25.52 -7.33
C ALA A 643 -32.46 -25.26 -8.37
N VAL A 644 -32.24 -25.57 -9.65
CA VAL A 644 -33.23 -25.37 -10.72
C VAL A 644 -33.97 -26.67 -11.05
N VAL A 645 -33.25 -27.78 -11.22
CA VAL A 645 -33.84 -29.05 -11.69
C VAL A 645 -34.70 -29.69 -10.62
N ILE A 646 -34.31 -29.65 -9.34
CA ILE A 646 -35.11 -30.27 -8.27
C ILE A 646 -36.46 -29.57 -8.10
N PRO A 647 -36.55 -28.23 -7.98
CA PRO A 647 -37.84 -27.56 -7.87
C PRO A 647 -38.71 -27.73 -9.12
N VAL A 648 -38.13 -27.72 -10.32
CA VAL A 648 -38.87 -27.95 -11.58
C VAL A 648 -39.40 -29.39 -11.66
N MET A 649 -38.59 -30.38 -11.26
CA MET A 649 -39.00 -31.79 -11.19
C MET A 649 -40.11 -32.00 -10.15
N VAL A 650 -39.99 -31.38 -8.98
CA VAL A 650 -41.01 -31.42 -7.92
C VAL A 650 -42.29 -30.74 -8.39
N ALA A 651 -42.22 -29.55 -8.99
CA ALA A 651 -43.37 -28.84 -9.53
C ALA A 651 -44.06 -29.63 -10.64
N SER A 652 -43.28 -30.26 -11.53
CA SER A 652 -43.80 -31.13 -12.60
C SER A 652 -44.47 -32.38 -12.06
N ALA A 653 -43.90 -33.00 -11.02
CA ALA A 653 -44.51 -34.14 -10.33
C ALA A 653 -45.81 -33.76 -9.62
N ILE A 654 -45.85 -32.61 -8.94
CA ILE A 654 -47.07 -32.06 -8.31
C ILE A 654 -48.14 -31.78 -9.39
N ALA A 655 -47.77 -31.15 -10.50
CA ALA A 655 -48.68 -30.88 -11.61
C ALA A 655 -49.25 -32.18 -12.19
N ALA A 656 -48.43 -33.20 -12.40
CA ALA A 656 -48.86 -34.51 -12.88
C ALA A 656 -49.86 -35.19 -11.90
N VAL A 657 -49.59 -35.13 -10.58
CA VAL A 657 -50.50 -35.64 -9.54
C VAL A 657 -51.83 -34.88 -9.55
N CYS A 658 -51.80 -33.55 -9.68
CA CYS A 658 -53.00 -32.72 -9.80
C CYS A 658 -53.83 -33.06 -11.04
N VAL A 659 -53.20 -33.25 -12.20
CA VAL A 659 -53.88 -33.67 -13.44
C VAL A 659 -54.55 -35.03 -13.28
N VAL A 660 -53.86 -36.00 -12.65
CA VAL A 660 -54.43 -37.33 -12.37
C VAL A 660 -55.61 -37.24 -11.39
N ALA A 661 -55.52 -36.41 -10.35
CA ALA A 661 -56.59 -36.18 -9.39
C ALA A 661 -57.83 -35.54 -10.07
N VAL A 662 -57.63 -34.55 -10.94
CA VAL A 662 -58.71 -33.90 -11.70
C VAL A 662 -59.36 -34.87 -12.68
N LYS A 663 -58.59 -35.67 -13.43
CA LYS A 663 -59.13 -36.72 -14.30
C LYS A 663 -59.95 -37.76 -13.52
N ARG A 664 -59.47 -38.19 -12.34
CA ARG A 664 -60.21 -39.12 -11.46
C ARG A 664 -61.51 -38.50 -10.94
N LYS A 665 -61.51 -37.20 -10.59
CA LYS A 665 -62.72 -36.49 -10.16
C LYS A 665 -63.74 -36.37 -11.30
N ARG A 666 -63.29 -36.03 -12.52
CA ARG A 666 -64.10 -35.97 -13.74
C ARG A 666 -64.73 -37.31 -14.10
N ASN A 667 -63.96 -38.40 -14.01
CA ASN A 667 -64.48 -39.75 -14.27
C ASN A 667 -65.45 -40.23 -13.19
N LYS A 668 -65.31 -39.78 -11.93
CA LYS A 668 -66.31 -40.02 -10.88
C LYS A 668 -67.60 -39.24 -11.12
N THR A 669 -67.53 -37.97 -11.53
CA THR A 669 -68.73 -37.18 -11.86
C THR A 669 -69.43 -37.65 -13.13
N GLY A 670 -68.68 -38.11 -14.15
CA GLY A 670 -69.26 -38.69 -15.37
C GLY A 670 -69.91 -40.06 -15.14
N ARG A 671 -69.37 -40.88 -14.23
CA ARG A 671 -70.05 -42.12 -13.79
C ARG A 671 -71.27 -41.88 -12.90
N GLN A 672 -71.42 -40.67 -12.34
CA GLN A 672 -72.60 -40.30 -11.58
C GLN A 672 -73.73 -39.85 -12.53
N SER A 673 -73.41 -39.13 -13.61
CA SER A 673 -74.40 -38.75 -14.64
C SER A 673 -74.91 -39.95 -15.45
N ASP A 674 -74.06 -40.93 -15.77
CA ASP A 674 -74.49 -42.15 -16.48
C ASP A 674 -75.32 -43.11 -15.60
N LYS A 675 -75.42 -42.87 -14.29
CA LYS A 675 -76.27 -43.64 -13.37
C LYS A 675 -77.62 -42.99 -13.06
N ASP A 676 -77.84 -41.74 -13.49
CA ASP A 676 -79.13 -41.06 -13.37
C ASP A 676 -79.92 -41.11 -14.70
N GLU A 677 -79.39 -41.73 -15.75
CA GLU A 677 -80.04 -41.93 -17.07
C GLU A 677 -80.28 -43.42 -17.45
N GLN A 678 -80.19 -44.34 -16.49
CA GLN A 678 -80.72 -45.71 -16.56
C GLN A 678 -81.68 -45.96 -15.41
#